data_AF-A0A1I7HAE6-F1
#
_entry.id   AF-A0A1I7HAE6-F1
#
_cell.length_a   1.000
_cell.length_b   1.000
_cell.length_c   1.000
_cell.angle_alpha   90.00
_cell.angle_beta   90.00
_cell.angle_gamma   90.00
#
_symmetry.space_group_name_H-M   'P 1'
#
loop_
_entity.id
_entity.type
_entity.pdbx_description
1 polymer ?
#
loop_
_entity_poly.entity_id
_entity_poly.type
_entity_poly.pdbx_seq_one_letter_code
_entity_poly.pdbx_strand_id
1 'polypeptide(L)'
;MAKYVMALDAGTTSNRCILFDRSGSMVSVAQKEFRQIFPHPGWVEHDANEIWSTQVGVAVEAMAKVGATAEDIAAIGITNQRETTIVWDRKTGEPVYNAIVWQCRRTSEYADSLREKGLTEVYRQKTGLEIDAYFSATKLRWILDHVEGARERAENGELLFGTVETWLIWNLTKGKVHATDYSNASRTMMFNIHTLEWDREILRELDIPVCMLPEVRSSSEVLGYTDPRLFGAPIAIGGAAGDQQCALFGQTCFEPGDVKNTYGTGGFLLMNTGDQPVMSRNGLVTTIAWGIGGRVTYALEGSIFVAGAAIQWLRDELRLIDSAADSEYMAGKVPDTNGCYVVPAFTGLGAPYWNQYARGTIVGLSRGVNKSHIIRATLESLAYQVNDVLEAMKADSGMLSGRVKVDGGASKNNLLMQLQADISGAEVVRPACVETTALGAAYLAGLAVGFWASRDDVLRNWTEDRSFVPEISGAERQRKIGGWKRAVRCALAWADDSEEEAGRKEPEVHPEAELPETIIAASKNENKIREMEAITRGFGMRVISRRDAGVPEDFDVEEDGETFEENALKKARAIAERTGKPAIADDSGLVVDRLGGRPGVYSARFAGEPCDDEKNNDKLLEEMKGVPRAQRTCRFVSVIALVWPDGREITARGECEGHLLEERRGTGGFGYDPLFLPDGQTETFAQISQEVKNQISHRSRALAELARKLEAMKE
;
A
#
# COMPACT_ATOMS: atom_id res chain seq x y z
N MET A 1 1.99 47.23 -0.39
CA MET A 1 1.18 46.01 -0.16
C MET A 1 2.04 44.83 -0.54
N ALA A 2 2.03 43.76 0.27
CA ALA A 2 2.74 42.54 -0.06
C ALA A 2 2.26 41.97 -1.39
N LYS A 3 3.21 41.52 -2.22
CA LYS A 3 2.99 41.09 -3.59
C LYS A 3 3.03 39.57 -3.73
N TYR A 4 3.75 38.89 -2.85
CA TYR A 4 4.08 37.48 -2.98
C TYR A 4 3.82 36.69 -1.70
N VAL A 5 3.60 35.39 -1.84
CA VAL A 5 3.77 34.41 -0.76
C VAL A 5 5.02 33.58 -1.06
N MET A 6 5.84 33.36 -0.05
CA MET A 6 7.04 32.54 -0.16
C MET A 6 6.74 31.11 0.29
N ALA A 7 7.08 30.12 -0.53
CA ALA A 7 7.04 28.72 -0.15
C ALA A 7 8.46 28.18 0.02
N LEU A 8 8.75 27.61 1.19
CA LEU A 8 9.97 26.86 1.46
C LEU A 8 9.64 25.38 1.38
N ASP A 9 10.19 24.69 0.37
CA ASP A 9 10.00 23.27 0.15
C ASP A 9 11.31 22.52 0.41
N ALA A 10 11.40 21.94 1.59
CA ALA A 10 12.57 21.21 2.06
C ALA A 10 12.48 19.73 1.68
N GLY A 11 12.81 19.40 0.43
CA GLY A 11 12.73 18.04 -0.11
C GLY A 11 13.83 17.12 0.40
N THR A 12 13.80 15.85 -0.03
CA THR A 12 14.79 14.83 0.38
C THR A 12 16.17 15.04 -0.26
N THR A 13 16.23 15.49 -1.51
CA THR A 13 17.49 15.67 -2.25
C THR A 13 17.90 17.13 -2.43
N SER A 14 16.93 18.05 -2.33
CA SER A 14 17.16 19.48 -2.53
C SER A 14 16.14 20.32 -1.79
N ASN A 15 16.59 21.50 -1.37
CA ASN A 15 15.72 22.54 -0.84
C ASN A 15 15.36 23.53 -1.94
N ARG A 16 14.10 23.98 -1.94
CA ARG A 16 13.55 24.92 -2.91
C ARG A 16 12.91 26.10 -2.19
N CYS A 17 12.96 27.25 -2.84
CA CYS A 17 12.14 28.39 -2.50
C CYS A 17 11.45 28.90 -3.75
N ILE A 18 10.13 29.10 -3.66
CA ILE A 18 9.31 29.62 -4.75
C ILE A 18 8.52 30.83 -4.25
N LEU A 19 8.52 31.92 -5.01
CA LEU A 19 7.64 33.06 -4.76
C LEU A 19 6.43 32.99 -5.69
N PHE A 20 5.24 33.01 -5.10
CA PHE A 20 3.97 32.98 -5.83
C PHE A 20 3.27 34.32 -5.74
N ASP A 21 2.67 34.77 -6.84
CA ASP A 21 1.77 35.94 -6.83
C ASP A 21 0.32 35.56 -6.46
N ARG A 22 -0.58 36.54 -6.52
CA ARG A 22 -2.01 36.36 -6.21
C ARG A 22 -2.74 35.37 -7.13
N SER A 23 -2.25 35.16 -8.34
CA SER A 23 -2.81 34.19 -9.29
C SER A 23 -2.32 32.77 -9.03
N GLY A 24 -1.42 32.56 -8.06
CA GLY A 24 -0.75 31.28 -7.85
C GLY A 24 0.34 30.99 -8.88
N SER A 25 0.77 32.00 -9.65
CA SER A 25 1.84 31.83 -10.65
C SER A 25 3.22 31.90 -9.98
N MET A 26 4.14 31.04 -10.42
CA MET A 26 5.53 31.07 -9.96
C MET A 26 6.26 32.28 -10.55
N VAL A 27 6.62 33.25 -9.71
CA VAL A 27 7.33 34.47 -10.10
C VAL A 27 8.85 34.26 -10.05
N SER A 28 9.32 33.48 -9.08
CA SER A 28 10.72 33.08 -8.99
C SER A 28 10.86 31.71 -8.33
N VAL A 29 11.95 31.02 -8.67
CA VAL A 29 12.34 29.75 -8.05
C VAL A 29 13.85 29.75 -7.85
N ALA A 30 14.29 29.23 -6.71
CA ALA A 30 15.67 28.84 -6.45
C ALA A 30 15.68 27.44 -5.83
N GLN A 31 16.70 26.66 -6.16
CA GLN A 31 16.84 25.27 -5.75
C GLN A 31 18.31 24.97 -5.49
N LYS A 32 18.58 24.21 -4.42
CA LYS A 32 19.93 23.74 -4.11
C LYS A 32 19.88 22.34 -3.54
N GLU A 33 20.65 21.44 -4.13
CA GLU A 33 20.89 20.11 -3.61
C GLU A 33 21.77 20.16 -2.37
N PHE A 34 21.63 19.14 -1.53
CA PHE A 34 22.46 18.93 -0.35
C PHE A 34 22.88 17.46 -0.23
N ARG A 35 23.96 17.22 0.50
CA ARG A 35 24.60 15.91 0.56
C ARG A 35 23.68 14.85 1.16
N GLN A 36 23.61 13.71 0.48
CA GLN A 36 23.01 12.48 1.01
C GLN A 36 24.11 11.67 1.72
N ILE A 37 23.90 11.27 2.97
CA ILE A 37 24.91 10.59 3.78
C ILE A 37 24.46 9.14 3.98
N PHE A 38 25.34 8.19 3.64
CA PHE A 38 25.08 6.75 3.73
C PHE A 38 26.17 6.06 4.57
N PRO A 39 26.10 6.13 5.91
CA PRO A 39 27.17 5.57 6.77
C PRO A 39 27.30 4.04 6.64
N HIS A 40 26.16 3.37 6.44
CA HIS A 40 26.05 1.93 6.26
C HIS A 40 24.97 1.61 5.20
N PRO A 41 24.99 0.42 4.59
CA PRO A 41 23.90 -0.03 3.74
C PRO A 41 22.53 0.09 4.44
N GLY A 42 21.54 0.66 3.75
CA GLY A 42 20.20 0.91 4.29
C GLY A 42 20.11 2.11 5.26
N TRP A 43 21.23 2.74 5.63
CA TRP A 43 21.24 3.93 6.47
C TRP A 43 21.28 5.18 5.60
N VAL A 44 20.39 6.12 5.90
CA VAL A 44 20.26 7.39 5.17
C VAL A 44 20.18 8.51 6.19
N GLU A 45 21.09 9.47 6.06
CA GLU A 45 21.25 10.61 6.96
C GLU A 45 21.37 11.91 6.17
N HIS A 46 20.96 13.02 6.80
CA HIS A 46 21.23 14.38 6.34
C HIS A 46 21.88 15.19 7.46
N ASP A 47 22.72 16.15 7.08
CA ASP A 47 23.20 17.17 8.01
C ASP A 47 22.09 18.24 8.18
N ALA A 48 21.55 18.38 9.39
CA ALA A 48 20.47 19.33 9.67
C ALA A 48 20.89 20.80 9.50
N ASN A 49 22.17 21.12 9.75
CA ASN A 49 22.73 22.45 9.50
C ASN A 49 22.89 22.71 7.99
N GLU A 50 23.19 21.68 7.19
CA GLU A 50 23.19 21.77 5.72
C GLU A 50 21.76 22.00 5.18
N ILE A 51 20.74 21.28 5.70
CA ILE A 51 19.32 21.53 5.38
C ILE A 51 18.97 23.00 5.66
N TRP A 52 19.29 23.49 6.86
CA TRP A 52 18.98 24.87 7.24
C TRP A 52 19.69 25.90 6.33
N SER A 53 21.01 25.80 6.21
CA SER A 53 21.81 26.78 5.48
C SER A 53 21.46 26.84 3.99
N THR A 54 21.18 25.70 3.38
CA THR A 54 20.73 25.64 1.98
C THR A 54 19.33 26.21 1.81
N GLN A 55 18.39 25.92 2.73
CA GLN A 55 17.02 26.43 2.66
C GLN A 55 16.96 27.96 2.76
N VAL A 56 17.71 28.56 3.68
CA VAL A 56 17.81 30.03 3.78
C VAL A 56 18.50 30.61 2.55
N GLY A 57 19.56 29.95 2.06
CA GLY A 57 20.26 30.37 0.86
C GLY A 57 19.34 30.48 -0.35
N VAL A 58 18.52 29.46 -0.62
CA VAL A 58 17.55 29.50 -1.73
C VAL A 58 16.43 30.51 -1.49
N ALA A 59 16.04 30.78 -0.24
CA ALA A 59 15.05 31.82 0.05
C ALA A 59 15.57 33.22 -0.32
N VAL A 60 16.81 33.53 0.08
CA VAL A 60 17.48 34.80 -0.28
C VAL A 60 17.68 34.90 -1.80
N GLU A 61 18.08 33.81 -2.44
CA GLU A 61 18.26 33.77 -3.90
C GLU A 61 16.95 34.02 -4.66
N ALA A 62 15.84 33.40 -4.25
CA ALA A 62 14.53 33.59 -4.88
C ALA A 62 14.06 35.05 -4.74
N MET A 63 14.22 35.67 -3.57
CA MET A 63 13.92 37.09 -3.36
C MET A 63 14.78 37.99 -4.26
N ALA A 64 16.09 37.72 -4.34
CA ALA A 64 17.02 38.51 -5.12
C ALA A 64 16.71 38.47 -6.63
N LYS A 65 16.28 37.33 -7.18
CA LYS A 65 15.94 37.17 -8.61
C LYS A 65 14.86 38.14 -9.10
N VAL A 66 13.96 38.57 -8.21
CA VAL A 66 12.86 39.49 -8.54
C VAL A 66 12.97 40.84 -7.82
N GLY A 67 14.09 41.09 -7.13
CA GLY A 67 14.30 42.29 -6.33
C GLY A 67 13.28 42.48 -5.20
N ALA A 68 12.74 41.39 -4.65
CA ALA A 68 11.78 41.44 -3.56
C ALA A 68 12.48 41.70 -2.22
N THR A 69 11.84 42.52 -1.39
CA THR A 69 12.21 42.73 0.01
C THR A 69 11.27 41.97 0.94
N ALA A 70 11.58 41.90 2.24
CA ALA A 70 10.68 41.26 3.20
C ALA A 70 9.27 41.89 3.22
N GLU A 71 9.14 43.20 2.94
CA GLU A 71 7.84 43.89 2.86
C GLU A 71 6.99 43.46 1.65
N ASP A 72 7.62 42.89 0.62
CA ASP A 72 6.92 42.33 -0.54
C ASP A 72 6.36 40.93 -0.26
N ILE A 73 6.77 40.27 0.82
CA ILE A 73 6.36 38.91 1.19
C ILE A 73 5.25 38.95 2.25
N ALA A 74 4.07 38.44 1.91
CA ALA A 74 2.92 38.44 2.80
C ALA A 74 3.06 37.41 3.93
N ALA A 75 3.55 36.22 3.58
CA ALA A 75 3.79 35.12 4.49
C ALA A 75 4.78 34.11 3.89
N ILE A 76 5.31 33.26 4.76
CA ILE A 76 6.07 32.06 4.44
C ILE A 76 5.21 30.83 4.74
N GLY A 77 5.06 29.96 3.76
CA GLY A 77 4.56 28.59 3.93
C GLY A 77 5.72 27.61 3.92
N ILE A 78 5.71 26.65 4.84
CA ILE A 78 6.78 25.65 4.97
C ILE A 78 6.21 24.27 4.60
N THR A 79 6.95 23.55 3.78
CA THR A 79 6.69 22.15 3.51
C THR A 79 7.99 21.38 3.40
N ASN A 80 7.93 20.08 3.64
CA ASN A 80 9.12 19.31 3.95
C ASN A 80 8.93 17.84 3.64
N GLN A 81 10.06 17.17 3.36
CA GLN A 81 10.14 15.72 3.44
C GLN A 81 9.65 15.26 4.81
N ARG A 82 8.67 14.36 4.80
CA ARG A 82 8.08 13.82 6.02
C ARG A 82 8.97 12.74 6.62
N GLU A 83 8.58 12.40 7.84
CA GLU A 83 9.16 11.50 8.84
C GLU A 83 10.60 11.81 9.32
N THR A 84 11.45 12.42 8.50
CA THR A 84 12.86 12.72 8.82
C THR A 84 12.99 13.40 10.19
N THR A 85 13.81 12.81 11.06
CA THR A 85 13.86 13.10 12.49
C THR A 85 15.14 13.85 12.86
N ILE A 86 14.98 14.97 13.57
CA ILE A 86 16.08 15.83 14.04
C ILE A 86 15.96 16.00 15.55
N VAL A 87 17.09 15.91 16.26
CA VAL A 87 17.21 16.17 17.69
C VAL A 87 18.32 17.19 17.91
N TRP A 88 18.05 18.24 18.68
CA TRP A 88 19.00 19.33 18.93
C TRP A 88 18.95 19.82 20.37
N ASP A 89 20.02 20.49 20.79
CA ASP A 89 20.11 21.14 22.09
C ASP A 89 19.25 22.42 22.11
N ARG A 90 18.37 22.54 23.11
CA ARG A 90 17.43 23.66 23.27
C ARG A 90 18.12 25.01 23.42
N LYS A 91 19.30 25.06 24.04
CA LYS A 91 20.03 26.30 24.36
C LYS A 91 20.94 26.72 23.21
N THR A 92 21.72 25.79 22.67
CA THR A 92 22.69 26.10 21.60
C THR A 92 22.05 26.11 20.22
N GLY A 93 20.97 25.33 20.03
CA GLY A 93 20.37 25.09 18.73
C GLY A 93 21.14 24.09 17.86
N GLU A 94 22.19 23.46 18.40
CA GLU A 94 23.02 22.52 17.63
C GLU A 94 22.41 21.11 17.61
N PRO A 95 22.34 20.46 16.43
CA PRO A 95 21.95 19.05 16.33
C PRO A 95 22.89 18.16 17.14
N VAL A 96 22.33 17.19 17.87
CA VAL A 96 23.15 16.21 18.63
C VAL A 96 23.63 15.04 17.77
N TYR A 97 23.01 14.88 16.60
CA TYR A 97 23.32 13.86 15.61
C TYR A 97 22.83 14.33 14.22
N ASN A 98 23.22 13.64 13.17
CA ASN A 98 22.62 13.84 11.85
C ASN A 98 21.11 13.56 11.88
N ALA A 99 20.36 14.21 11.01
CA ALA A 99 18.97 13.89 10.79
C ALA A 99 18.85 12.46 10.24
N ILE A 100 18.01 11.63 10.86
CA ILE A 100 17.73 10.29 10.34
C ILE A 100 16.57 10.38 9.37
N VAL A 101 16.86 10.08 8.10
CA VAL A 101 15.93 10.27 6.98
C VAL A 101 14.85 9.20 6.98
N TRP A 102 13.67 9.52 6.43
CA TRP A 102 12.55 8.60 6.30
C TRP A 102 12.91 7.26 5.62
N GLN A 103 13.78 7.30 4.60
CA GLN A 103 14.28 6.12 3.88
C GLN A 103 15.12 5.19 4.74
N CYS A 104 15.71 5.69 5.83
CA CYS A 104 16.62 4.91 6.66
C CYS A 104 15.93 3.70 7.30
N ARG A 105 16.56 2.54 7.18
CA ARG A 105 16.09 1.23 7.68
C ARG A 105 16.74 0.78 8.98
N ARG A 106 17.57 1.63 9.61
CA ARG A 106 18.36 1.24 10.80
C ARG A 106 17.51 0.78 12.00
N THR A 107 16.24 1.16 12.03
CA THR A 107 15.33 0.88 13.12
C THR A 107 14.34 -0.25 12.82
N SER A 108 14.58 -1.04 11.76
CA SER A 108 13.68 -2.12 11.33
C SER A 108 13.59 -3.21 12.39
N GLU A 109 14.72 -3.70 12.93
CA GLU A 109 14.72 -4.71 14.01
C GLU A 109 13.93 -4.25 15.25
N TYR A 110 14.00 -2.96 15.57
CA TYR A 110 13.21 -2.44 16.69
C TYR A 110 11.72 -2.33 16.35
N ALA A 111 11.38 -1.92 15.13
CA ALA A 111 10.00 -1.95 14.66
C ALA A 111 9.44 -3.39 14.69
N ASP A 112 10.23 -4.39 14.30
CA ASP A 112 9.89 -5.81 14.40
C ASP A 112 9.59 -6.19 15.85
N SER A 113 10.46 -5.80 16.79
CA SER A 113 10.24 -6.07 18.22
C SER A 113 8.93 -5.45 18.79
N LEU A 114 8.45 -4.34 18.22
CA LEU A 114 7.16 -3.76 18.60
C LEU A 114 6.00 -4.55 18.00
N ARG A 115 6.15 -5.09 16.79
CA ARG A 115 5.18 -5.99 16.16
C ARG A 115 5.09 -7.32 16.90
N GLU A 116 6.22 -7.91 17.27
CA GLU A 116 6.32 -9.15 18.06
C GLU A 116 5.66 -9.02 19.45
N LYS A 117 5.56 -7.79 19.99
CA LYS A 117 4.80 -7.50 21.22
C LYS A 117 3.28 -7.42 21.01
N GLY A 118 2.78 -7.59 19.78
CA GLY A 118 1.35 -7.49 19.45
C GLY A 118 0.82 -6.05 19.42
N LEU A 119 1.68 -5.03 19.30
CA LEU A 119 1.28 -3.62 19.41
C LEU A 119 0.75 -3.01 18.10
N THR A 120 0.83 -3.73 16.98
CA THR A 120 0.47 -3.23 15.65
C THR A 120 -0.92 -2.60 15.61
N GLU A 121 -1.93 -3.29 16.14
CA GLU A 121 -3.31 -2.78 16.10
C GLU A 121 -3.50 -1.56 17.00
N VAL A 122 -2.82 -1.50 18.16
CA VAL A 122 -2.88 -0.35 19.07
C VAL A 122 -2.30 0.90 18.38
N TYR A 123 -1.15 0.75 17.73
CA TYR A 123 -0.52 1.84 16.99
C TYR A 123 -1.38 2.28 15.81
N ARG A 124 -1.93 1.33 15.05
CA ARG A 124 -2.80 1.62 13.92
C ARG A 124 -4.07 2.34 14.34
N GLN A 125 -4.75 1.89 15.40
CA GLN A 125 -5.97 2.53 15.92
C GLN A 125 -5.75 3.94 16.44
N LYS A 126 -4.54 4.28 16.89
CA LYS A 126 -4.24 5.60 17.46
C LYS A 126 -3.69 6.56 16.42
N THR A 127 -2.80 6.06 15.56
CA THR A 127 -1.99 6.89 14.65
C THR A 127 -2.42 6.77 13.20
N GLY A 128 -3.16 5.72 12.85
CA GLY A 128 -3.49 5.36 11.46
C GLY A 128 -2.32 4.72 10.70
N LEU A 129 -1.16 4.52 11.34
CA LEU A 129 0.06 4.05 10.72
C LEU A 129 0.37 2.59 11.08
N GLU A 130 1.12 1.94 10.20
CA GLU A 130 1.78 0.66 10.48
C GLU A 130 3.02 0.86 11.35
N ILE A 131 3.50 -0.21 12.01
CA ILE A 131 4.78 -0.18 12.71
C ILE A 131 5.90 -0.49 11.70
N ASP A 132 6.64 0.55 11.31
CA ASP A 132 7.74 0.45 10.34
C ASP A 132 8.87 1.42 10.70
N ALA A 133 10.10 1.12 10.25
CA ALA A 133 11.25 2.01 10.35
C ALA A 133 11.06 3.35 9.61
N TYR A 134 10.01 3.50 8.80
CA TYR A 134 9.65 4.70 8.06
C TYR A 134 9.36 5.89 8.97
N PHE A 135 8.62 5.68 10.04
CA PHE A 135 8.11 6.76 10.89
C PHE A 135 9.11 7.27 11.94
N SER A 136 8.89 8.48 12.45
CA SER A 136 9.84 9.20 13.30
C SER A 136 10.10 8.55 14.66
N ALA A 137 9.11 7.88 15.26
CA ALA A 137 9.19 7.41 16.64
C ALA A 137 10.39 6.51 16.90
N THR A 138 10.62 5.53 16.03
CA THR A 138 11.73 4.58 16.20
C THR A 138 13.07 5.26 15.96
N LYS A 139 13.13 6.27 15.08
CA LYS A 139 14.34 7.07 14.81
C LYS A 139 14.71 7.96 15.99
N LEU A 140 13.72 8.60 16.61
CA LEU A 140 13.91 9.40 17.82
C LEU A 140 14.46 8.53 18.95
N ARG A 141 13.83 7.38 19.21
CA ARG A 141 14.34 6.42 20.21
C ARG A 141 15.76 5.99 19.90
N TRP A 142 16.07 5.66 18.65
CA TRP A 142 17.41 5.25 18.25
C TRP A 142 18.47 6.32 18.61
N ILE A 143 18.19 7.61 18.34
CA ILE A 143 19.10 8.70 18.72
C ILE A 143 19.32 8.74 20.23
N LEU A 144 18.25 8.63 21.01
CA LEU A 144 18.34 8.65 22.48
C LEU A 144 19.14 7.47 23.04
N ASP A 145 19.06 6.30 22.40
CA ASP A 145 19.73 5.08 22.85
C ASP A 145 21.19 4.99 22.40
N HIS A 146 21.56 5.61 21.27
CA HIS A 146 22.88 5.41 20.64
C HIS A 146 23.78 6.64 20.69
N VAL A 147 23.25 7.84 20.90
CA VAL A 147 24.06 9.05 21.03
C VAL A 147 24.43 9.24 22.50
N GLU A 148 25.74 9.29 22.77
CA GLU A 148 26.28 9.39 24.13
C GLU A 148 25.67 10.56 24.90
N GLY A 149 25.08 10.26 26.06
CA GLY A 149 24.44 11.25 26.94
C GLY A 149 23.11 11.84 26.43
N ALA A 150 22.60 11.43 25.26
CA ALA A 150 21.37 12.00 24.71
C ALA A 150 20.14 11.68 25.57
N ARG A 151 20.02 10.45 26.07
CA ARG A 151 18.96 10.01 26.99
C ARG A 151 18.82 10.91 28.22
N GLU A 152 19.90 11.04 29.00
CA GLU A 152 19.91 11.83 30.23
C GLU A 152 19.58 13.32 29.95
N ARG A 153 20.16 13.88 28.88
CA ARG A 153 19.89 15.28 28.48
C ARG A 153 18.44 15.47 28.03
N ALA A 154 17.85 14.50 27.36
CA ALA A 154 16.43 14.53 26.98
C ALA A 154 15.50 14.51 28.20
N GLU A 155 15.78 13.65 29.18
CA GLU A 155 15.04 13.58 30.45
C GLU A 155 15.16 14.87 31.28
N ASN A 156 16.32 15.53 31.22
CA ASN A 156 16.54 16.86 31.82
C ASN A 156 15.88 18.01 31.03
N GLY A 157 15.20 17.73 29.92
CA GLY A 157 14.53 18.73 29.10
C GLY A 157 15.49 19.65 28.33
N GLU A 158 16.73 19.21 28.10
CA GLU A 158 17.76 19.95 27.38
C GLU A 158 17.70 19.72 25.87
N LEU A 159 17.11 18.60 25.43
CA LEU A 159 16.96 18.26 24.02
C LEU A 159 15.54 18.50 23.53
N LEU A 160 15.44 18.93 22.27
CA LEU A 160 14.20 19.06 21.52
C LEU A 160 14.20 18.09 20.35
N PHE A 161 13.01 17.59 20.03
CA PHE A 161 12.73 16.81 18.84
C PHE A 161 11.91 17.63 17.84
N GLY A 162 12.09 17.36 16.55
CA GLY A 162 11.19 17.83 15.52
C GLY A 162 11.41 17.10 14.20
N THR A 163 10.38 17.09 13.38
CA THR A 163 10.50 16.87 11.94
C THR A 163 11.07 18.13 11.26
N VAL A 164 11.34 18.05 9.96
CA VAL A 164 12.09 19.10 9.24
C VAL A 164 11.43 20.48 9.30
N GLU A 165 10.10 20.58 9.24
CA GLU A 165 9.40 21.87 9.40
C GLU A 165 9.57 22.46 10.79
N THR A 166 9.54 21.64 11.85
CA THR A 166 9.77 22.09 13.22
C THR A 166 11.19 22.67 13.34
N TRP A 167 12.18 22.01 12.74
CA TRP A 167 13.56 22.50 12.68
C TRP A 167 13.68 23.82 11.91
N LEU A 168 12.98 23.98 10.78
CA LEU A 168 12.98 25.23 10.03
C LEU A 168 12.28 26.36 10.79
N ILE A 169 11.13 26.10 11.42
CA ILE A 169 10.42 27.08 12.26
C ILE A 169 11.31 27.53 13.43
N TRP A 170 11.96 26.59 14.11
CA TRP A 170 12.88 26.87 15.20
C TRP A 170 14.01 27.81 14.75
N ASN A 171 14.65 27.51 13.63
CA ASN A 171 15.75 28.30 13.10
C ASN A 171 15.32 29.67 12.56
N LEU A 172 14.20 29.72 11.82
CA LEU A 172 13.61 30.96 11.29
C LEU A 172 13.25 31.92 12.43
N THR A 173 12.77 31.40 13.55
CA THR A 173 12.34 32.20 14.71
C THR A 173 13.46 32.42 15.73
N LYS A 174 14.67 31.89 15.49
CA LYS A 174 15.82 31.90 16.40
C LYS A 174 15.47 31.36 17.80
N GLY A 175 14.82 30.20 17.82
CA GLY A 175 14.52 29.43 19.03
C GLY A 175 13.30 29.90 19.82
N LYS A 176 12.46 30.78 19.25
CA LYS A 176 11.27 31.30 19.91
C LYS A 176 10.06 30.38 19.78
N VAL A 177 10.00 29.59 18.70
CA VAL A 177 8.86 28.73 18.39
C VAL A 177 9.34 27.30 18.16
N HIS A 178 8.82 26.38 18.97
CA HIS A 178 9.01 24.93 18.84
C HIS A 178 7.64 24.31 18.57
N ALA A 179 7.27 24.25 17.29
CA ALA A 179 5.94 23.82 16.86
C ALA A 179 6.00 22.97 15.59
N THR A 180 5.02 22.07 15.45
CA THR A 180 4.76 21.23 14.27
C THR A 180 3.28 21.36 13.88
N ASP A 181 2.91 20.99 12.66
CA ASP A 181 1.50 20.96 12.24
C ASP A 181 0.89 19.55 12.37
N TYR A 182 -0.44 19.44 12.33
CA TYR A 182 -1.13 18.15 12.41
C TYR A 182 -0.68 17.13 11.36
N SER A 183 -0.40 17.57 10.13
CA SER A 183 0.01 16.64 9.07
C SER A 183 1.36 16.00 9.40
N ASN A 184 2.39 16.78 9.76
CA ASN A 184 3.69 16.24 10.17
C ASN A 184 3.60 15.45 11.48
N ALA A 185 2.86 15.94 12.49
CA ALA A 185 2.65 15.23 13.75
C ALA A 185 2.07 13.83 13.52
N SER A 186 1.07 13.70 12.65
CA SER A 186 0.44 12.40 12.32
C SER A 186 1.40 11.38 11.71
N ARG A 187 2.55 11.82 11.17
CA ARG A 187 3.58 10.95 10.56
C ARG A 187 4.65 10.50 11.54
N THR A 188 4.58 10.95 12.78
CA THR A 188 5.60 10.62 13.78
C THR A 188 5.42 9.22 14.37
N MET A 189 4.24 8.61 14.22
CA MET A 189 3.79 7.41 14.94
C MET A 189 3.70 7.62 16.47
N MET A 190 3.75 8.88 16.95
CA MET A 190 3.59 9.23 18.38
C MET A 190 2.36 10.12 18.65
N PHE A 191 1.68 10.57 17.60
CA PHE A 191 0.54 11.48 17.68
C PHE A 191 -0.76 10.71 17.45
N ASN A 192 -1.71 10.85 18.37
CA ASN A 192 -3.02 10.25 18.25
C ASN A 192 -3.88 11.12 17.33
N ILE A 193 -4.24 10.59 16.16
CA ILE A 193 -4.95 11.36 15.13
C ILE A 193 -6.42 11.60 15.48
N HIS A 194 -6.97 10.89 16.48
CA HIS A 194 -8.36 11.03 16.91
C HIS A 194 -8.50 12.04 18.05
N THR A 195 -7.60 11.98 19.04
CA THR A 195 -7.60 12.93 20.17
C THR A 195 -6.87 14.23 19.85
N LEU A 196 -6.06 14.23 18.79
CA LEU A 196 -5.20 15.35 18.37
C LEU A 196 -4.17 15.73 19.44
N GLU A 197 -3.62 14.72 20.13
CA GLU A 197 -2.61 14.88 21.18
C GLU A 197 -1.47 13.87 21.01
N TRP A 198 -0.30 14.19 21.55
CA TRP A 198 0.78 13.20 21.70
C TRP A 198 0.35 12.04 22.60
N ASP A 199 0.45 10.81 22.12
CA ASP A 199 -0.11 9.63 22.79
C ASP A 199 0.81 9.14 23.93
N ARG A 200 0.36 9.31 25.18
CA ARG A 200 1.15 8.99 26.38
C ARG A 200 1.47 7.50 26.54
N GLU A 201 0.71 6.60 25.94
CA GLU A 201 0.99 5.17 26.01
C GLU A 201 2.12 4.80 25.05
N ILE A 202 2.02 5.27 23.81
CA ILE A 202 3.08 5.09 22.80
C ILE A 202 4.39 5.73 23.28
N LEU A 203 4.34 6.95 23.83
CA LEU A 203 5.54 7.61 24.36
C LEU A 203 6.17 6.84 25.52
N ARG A 204 5.38 6.19 26.37
CA ARG A 204 5.91 5.34 27.45
C ARG A 204 6.55 4.05 26.91
N GLU A 205 5.91 3.41 25.94
CA GLU A 205 6.45 2.19 25.31
C GLU A 205 7.78 2.46 24.60
N LEU A 206 7.91 3.61 23.95
CA LEU A 206 9.12 4.03 23.26
C LEU A 206 10.16 4.68 24.18
N ASP A 207 9.81 4.90 25.45
CA ASP A 207 10.58 5.66 26.41
C ASP A 207 10.97 7.04 25.86
N ILE A 208 10.00 7.89 25.51
CA ILE A 208 10.26 9.22 24.93
C ILE A 208 9.75 10.32 25.88
N PRO A 209 10.63 11.20 26.39
CA PRO A 209 10.22 12.29 27.26
C PRO A 209 9.32 13.31 26.55
N VAL A 210 8.13 13.57 27.11
CA VAL A 210 7.15 14.54 26.57
C VAL A 210 7.75 15.94 26.39
N CYS A 211 8.70 16.33 27.24
CA CYS A 211 9.35 17.65 27.20
C CYS A 211 10.18 17.90 25.94
N MET A 212 10.47 16.87 25.13
CA MET A 212 11.14 17.01 23.84
C MET A 212 10.18 17.42 22.71
N LEU A 213 8.88 17.20 22.86
CA LEU A 213 7.92 17.24 21.76
C LEU A 213 7.44 18.68 21.47
N PRO A 214 7.30 19.07 20.19
CA PRO A 214 6.79 20.38 19.81
C PRO A 214 5.31 20.55 20.14
N GLU A 215 4.87 21.80 20.24
CA GLU A 215 3.44 22.14 20.24
C GLU A 215 2.84 21.80 18.87
N VAL A 216 1.72 21.08 18.83
CA VAL A 216 1.03 20.73 17.58
C VAL A 216 0.00 21.81 17.24
N ARG A 217 0.04 22.28 15.99
CA ARG A 217 -0.73 23.44 15.50
C ARG A 217 -1.49 23.13 14.22
N SER A 218 -2.40 24.03 13.86
CA SER A 218 -3.12 24.03 12.60
C SER A 218 -2.15 24.19 11.43
N SER A 219 -2.45 23.59 10.28
CA SER A 219 -1.60 23.65 9.08
C SER A 219 -1.63 25.04 8.41
N SER A 220 -2.68 25.83 8.69
CA SER A 220 -2.86 27.20 8.21
C SER A 220 -3.19 28.14 9.39
N GLU A 221 -2.17 28.67 10.05
CA GLU A 221 -2.24 29.72 11.07
C GLU A 221 -0.88 30.44 11.20
N VAL A 222 -0.85 31.63 11.79
CA VAL A 222 0.43 32.33 12.05
C VAL A 222 1.16 31.66 13.20
N LEU A 223 2.16 30.83 12.87
CA LEU A 223 2.99 30.07 13.82
C LEU A 223 4.01 30.97 14.54
N GLY A 224 4.42 32.06 13.89
CA GLY A 224 5.41 32.99 14.42
C GLY A 224 5.92 33.94 13.34
N TYR A 225 7.01 34.64 13.65
CA TYR A 225 7.66 35.56 12.72
C TYR A 225 9.13 35.24 12.60
N THR A 226 9.67 35.35 11.39
CA THR A 226 11.10 35.20 11.16
C THR A 226 11.88 36.25 11.95
N ASP A 227 13.08 35.90 12.38
CA ASP A 227 14.00 36.86 12.96
C ASP A 227 14.41 37.91 11.90
N PRO A 228 14.32 39.22 12.18
CA PRO A 228 14.60 40.27 11.20
C PRO A 228 16.01 40.21 10.60
N ARG A 229 16.97 39.57 11.27
CA ARG A 229 18.35 39.43 10.77
C ARG A 229 18.46 38.51 9.55
N LEU A 230 17.43 37.69 9.27
CA LEU A 230 17.43 36.77 8.13
C LEU A 230 17.07 37.46 6.82
N PHE A 231 16.02 38.29 6.83
CA PHE A 231 15.45 38.89 5.61
C PHE A 231 15.37 40.43 5.66
N GLY A 232 15.91 41.06 6.70
CA GLY A 232 15.87 42.52 6.91
C GLY A 232 14.64 43.01 7.68
N ALA A 233 13.54 42.25 7.68
CA ALA A 233 12.34 42.51 8.45
C ALA A 233 11.67 41.19 8.86
N PRO A 234 10.80 41.17 9.89
CA PRO A 234 10.05 39.97 10.25
C PRO A 234 9.00 39.65 9.18
N ILE A 235 8.93 38.38 8.76
CA ILE A 235 7.90 37.85 7.86
C ILE A 235 7.07 36.82 8.64
N ALA A 236 5.76 36.84 8.47
CA ALA A 236 4.87 35.86 9.11
C ALA A 236 5.12 34.46 8.57
N ILE A 237 5.26 33.47 9.46
CA ILE A 237 5.23 32.04 9.10
C ILE A 237 3.77 31.62 9.20
N GLY A 238 3.08 31.57 8.07
CA GLY A 238 1.62 31.46 7.99
C GLY A 238 1.08 30.03 7.92
N GLY A 239 1.94 29.02 7.85
CA GLY A 239 1.49 27.64 7.81
C GLY A 239 2.63 26.67 7.55
N ALA A 240 2.39 25.42 7.92
CA ALA A 240 3.27 24.31 7.63
C ALA A 240 2.41 23.07 7.36
N ALA A 241 2.85 22.24 6.41
CA ALA A 241 2.33 20.89 6.23
C ALA A 241 3.35 20.04 5.47
N GLY A 242 3.31 18.73 5.72
CA GLY A 242 4.21 17.80 5.05
C GLY A 242 4.01 17.81 3.52
N ASP A 243 5.07 17.52 2.78
CA ASP A 243 5.15 17.66 1.31
C ASP A 243 3.97 17.08 0.53
N GLN A 244 3.55 15.87 0.89
CA GLN A 244 2.48 15.17 0.18
C GLN A 244 1.09 15.73 0.50
N GLN A 245 0.86 16.17 1.73
CA GLN A 245 -0.36 16.87 2.13
C GLN A 245 -0.45 18.26 1.50
N CYS A 246 0.67 18.97 1.42
CA CYS A 246 0.77 20.20 0.65
C CYS A 246 0.46 19.96 -0.83
N ALA A 247 0.97 18.90 -1.45
CA ALA A 247 0.60 18.56 -2.82
C ALA A 247 -0.90 18.27 -2.98
N LEU A 248 -1.53 17.59 -2.01
CA LEU A 248 -2.99 17.37 -1.98
C LEU A 248 -3.75 18.70 -1.91
N PHE A 249 -3.30 19.63 -1.08
CA PHE A 249 -3.90 20.96 -0.96
C PHE A 249 -3.69 21.81 -2.21
N GLY A 250 -2.48 21.81 -2.77
CA GLY A 250 -2.12 22.53 -4.00
C GLY A 250 -2.83 22.01 -5.25
N GLN A 251 -3.17 20.73 -5.27
CA GLN A 251 -4.06 20.13 -6.28
C GLN A 251 -5.53 20.49 -6.09
N THR A 252 -5.88 21.21 -5.02
CA THR A 252 -7.25 21.60 -4.66
C THR A 252 -8.17 20.39 -4.46
N CYS A 253 -7.62 19.30 -3.91
CA CYS A 253 -8.36 18.10 -3.53
C CYS A 253 -9.11 18.32 -2.22
N PHE A 254 -10.11 19.20 -2.23
CA PHE A 254 -10.82 19.65 -1.03
C PHE A 254 -12.03 18.79 -0.68
N GLU A 255 -12.54 18.00 -1.62
CA GLU A 255 -13.72 17.16 -1.42
C GLU A 255 -13.34 15.71 -1.11
N PRO A 256 -14.14 14.99 -0.29
CA PRO A 256 -13.94 13.56 -0.04
C PRO A 256 -13.94 12.76 -1.36
N GLY A 257 -12.95 11.89 -1.52
CA GLY A 257 -12.74 11.09 -2.73
C GLY A 257 -11.90 11.77 -3.81
N ASP A 258 -11.56 13.06 -3.66
CA ASP A 258 -10.53 13.68 -4.48
C ASP A 258 -9.18 12.99 -4.21
N VAL A 259 -8.53 12.54 -5.29
CA VAL A 259 -7.25 11.83 -5.21
C VAL A 259 -6.21 12.53 -6.07
N LYS A 260 -4.98 12.58 -5.56
CA LYS A 260 -3.81 12.96 -6.35
C LYS A 260 -2.70 11.93 -6.22
N ASN A 261 -1.84 11.87 -7.24
CA ASN A 261 -0.56 11.18 -7.18
C ASN A 261 0.59 12.12 -7.54
N THR A 262 1.59 12.20 -6.66
CA THR A 262 2.82 12.95 -6.93
C THR A 262 3.90 12.00 -7.46
N TYR A 263 4.38 12.21 -8.68
CA TYR A 263 5.51 11.48 -9.26
C TYR A 263 6.83 12.21 -8.98
N GLY A 264 7.32 12.08 -7.75
CA GLY A 264 8.65 12.51 -7.33
C GLY A 264 9.66 11.37 -7.39
N THR A 265 10.67 11.40 -6.51
CA THR A 265 11.61 10.28 -6.31
C THR A 265 10.85 8.98 -5.99
N GLY A 266 9.91 9.05 -5.05
CA GLY A 266 8.82 8.08 -4.86
C GLY A 266 7.51 8.55 -5.50
N GLY A 267 6.51 7.66 -5.51
CA GLY A 267 5.13 7.96 -5.86
C GLY A 267 4.27 8.01 -4.59
N PHE A 268 3.48 9.05 -4.40
CA PHE A 268 2.62 9.17 -3.22
C PHE A 268 1.21 9.54 -3.62
N LEU A 269 0.31 8.57 -3.44
CA LEU A 269 -1.11 8.75 -3.66
C LEU A 269 -1.75 9.17 -2.34
N LEU A 270 -2.49 10.28 -2.37
CA LEU A 270 -3.31 10.71 -1.25
C LEU A 270 -4.73 10.94 -1.73
N MET A 271 -5.68 10.43 -0.95
CA MET A 271 -7.11 10.65 -1.12
C MET A 271 -7.65 11.41 0.09
N ASN A 272 -8.33 12.52 -0.14
CA ASN A 272 -9.06 13.23 0.91
C ASN A 272 -10.25 12.38 1.38
N THR A 273 -10.39 12.17 2.70
CA THR A 273 -11.50 11.39 3.28
C THR A 273 -12.47 12.24 4.11
N GLY A 274 -12.35 13.56 4.05
CA GLY A 274 -13.18 14.50 4.79
C GLY A 274 -12.79 14.60 6.25
N ASP A 275 -13.79 14.80 7.11
CA ASP A 275 -13.63 14.96 8.56
C ASP A 275 -13.63 13.63 9.33
N GLN A 276 -13.78 12.51 8.64
CA GLN A 276 -13.73 11.17 9.22
C GLN A 276 -12.49 10.40 8.72
N PRO A 277 -11.70 9.80 9.63
CA PRO A 277 -10.62 8.93 9.25
C PRO A 277 -11.18 7.61 8.69
N VAL A 278 -10.71 7.21 7.51
CA VAL A 278 -10.96 5.86 6.97
C VAL A 278 -9.78 4.98 7.34
N MET A 279 -10.04 3.91 8.11
CA MET A 279 -9.01 2.95 8.52
C MET A 279 -8.77 1.92 7.41
N SER A 280 -7.52 1.74 7.01
CA SER A 280 -7.18 0.78 5.96
C SER A 280 -7.24 -0.67 6.43
N ARG A 281 -7.74 -1.54 5.55
CA ARG A 281 -7.63 -3.01 5.63
C ARG A 281 -6.85 -3.59 4.44
N ASN A 282 -6.43 -2.74 3.51
CA ASN A 282 -5.78 -3.13 2.24
C ASN A 282 -4.35 -2.58 2.11
N GLY A 283 -3.66 -2.36 3.23
CA GLY A 283 -2.23 -1.98 3.25
C GLY A 283 -1.97 -0.51 2.92
N LEU A 284 -2.88 0.40 3.28
CA LEU A 284 -2.68 1.85 3.22
C LEU A 284 -2.50 2.41 4.63
N VAL A 285 -2.12 3.68 4.72
CA VAL A 285 -2.05 4.39 6.01
C VAL A 285 -3.10 5.50 6.08
N THR A 286 -3.73 5.63 7.24
CA THR A 286 -4.65 6.71 7.57
C THR A 286 -3.85 7.84 8.19
N THR A 287 -4.04 9.08 7.71
CA THR A 287 -3.24 10.23 8.14
C THR A 287 -4.07 11.49 8.21
N ILE A 288 -3.56 12.53 8.85
CA ILE A 288 -4.16 13.87 8.75
C ILE A 288 -3.68 14.54 7.46
N ALA A 289 -4.62 15.08 6.69
CA ALA A 289 -4.35 15.92 5.52
C ALA A 289 -3.94 17.33 5.96
N TRP A 290 -4.79 18.00 6.75
CA TRP A 290 -4.50 19.33 7.30
C TRP A 290 -5.47 19.68 8.42
N GLY A 291 -5.09 20.64 9.25
CA GLY A 291 -6.02 21.40 10.10
C GLY A 291 -6.19 22.82 9.58
N ILE A 292 -7.44 23.29 9.45
CA ILE A 292 -7.76 24.68 9.08
C ILE A 292 -9.03 25.11 9.81
N GLY A 293 -9.01 26.28 10.44
CA GLY A 293 -10.21 26.87 11.06
C GLY A 293 -10.85 26.00 12.15
N GLY A 294 -10.03 25.27 12.92
CA GLY A 294 -10.50 24.37 13.99
C GLY A 294 -11.10 23.05 13.50
N ARG A 295 -11.00 22.73 12.20
CA ARG A 295 -11.42 21.45 11.63
C ARG A 295 -10.23 20.69 11.09
N VAL A 296 -10.23 19.37 11.27
CA VAL A 296 -9.24 18.45 10.74
C VAL A 296 -9.83 17.73 9.53
N THR A 297 -9.04 17.62 8.47
CA THR A 297 -9.33 16.79 7.31
C THR A 297 -8.35 15.64 7.29
N TYR A 298 -8.84 14.42 7.02
CA TYR A 298 -8.04 13.20 6.95
C TYR A 298 -7.75 12.81 5.51
N ALA A 299 -6.78 11.91 5.35
CA ALA A 299 -6.47 11.27 4.09
C ALA A 299 -6.15 9.79 4.26
N LEU A 300 -6.42 9.02 3.21
CA LEU A 300 -5.76 7.75 2.97
C LEU A 300 -4.54 7.97 2.10
N GLU A 301 -3.44 7.33 2.45
CA GLU A 301 -2.18 7.42 1.72
C GLU A 301 -1.65 6.04 1.35
N GLY A 302 -1.16 5.91 0.11
CA GLY A 302 -0.32 4.79 -0.30
C GLY A 302 1.03 5.29 -0.80
N SER A 303 2.08 4.75 -0.21
CA SER A 303 3.47 5.16 -0.47
C SER A 303 4.16 4.16 -1.39
N ILE A 304 4.58 4.61 -2.56
CA ILE A 304 5.39 3.87 -3.54
C ILE A 304 6.82 4.39 -3.43
N PHE A 305 7.73 3.61 -2.85
CA PHE A 305 9.08 4.09 -2.55
C PHE A 305 9.90 4.48 -3.80
N VAL A 306 9.65 3.82 -4.93
CA VAL A 306 10.41 4.01 -6.16
C VAL A 306 9.49 4.36 -7.32
N ALA A 307 9.52 5.64 -7.73
CA ALA A 307 8.90 6.12 -8.96
C ALA A 307 9.93 6.82 -9.85
N GLY A 308 10.21 8.12 -9.65
CA GLY A 308 11.24 8.86 -10.36
C GLY A 308 12.64 8.28 -10.18
N ALA A 309 12.92 7.65 -9.03
CA ALA A 309 14.16 6.90 -8.80
C ALA A 309 14.37 5.77 -9.81
N ALA A 310 13.31 5.15 -10.35
CA ALA A 310 13.45 4.15 -11.41
C ALA A 310 13.98 4.76 -12.72
N ILE A 311 13.55 5.99 -13.04
CA ILE A 311 14.05 6.73 -14.22
C ILE A 311 15.48 7.18 -13.98
N GLN A 312 15.82 7.63 -12.77
CA GLN A 312 17.20 7.97 -12.39
C GLN A 312 18.12 6.74 -12.49
N TRP A 313 17.67 5.57 -12.03
CA TRP A 313 18.42 4.32 -12.16
C TRP A 313 18.68 3.94 -13.62
N LEU A 314 17.71 4.14 -14.53
CA LEU A 314 17.94 3.95 -15.97
C LEU A 314 19.03 4.89 -16.52
N ARG A 315 19.13 6.10 -15.98
CA ARG A 315 20.08 7.14 -16.40
C ARG A 315 21.48 6.93 -15.82
N ASP A 316 21.57 6.82 -14.50
CA ASP A 316 22.83 6.90 -13.78
C ASP A 316 23.53 5.55 -13.71
N GLU A 317 22.77 4.50 -13.38
CA GLU A 317 23.30 3.16 -13.11
C GLU A 317 23.35 2.32 -14.39
N LEU A 318 22.22 2.17 -15.09
CA LEU A 318 22.19 1.39 -16.33
C LEU A 318 22.65 2.15 -17.57
N ARG A 319 22.68 3.48 -17.51
CA ARG A 319 23.07 4.36 -18.63
C ARG A 319 22.35 4.03 -19.94
N LEU A 320 21.06 3.69 -19.84
CA LEU A 320 20.19 3.43 -20.99
C LEU A 320 19.62 4.72 -21.60
N ILE A 321 19.63 5.80 -20.83
CA ILE A 321 19.19 7.16 -21.20
C ILE A 321 20.20 8.19 -20.66
N ASP A 322 20.35 9.32 -21.35
CA ASP A 322 21.27 10.39 -20.92
C ASP A 322 20.56 11.40 -19.99
N SER A 323 19.26 11.57 -20.17
CA SER A 323 18.40 12.41 -19.34
C SER A 323 17.07 11.72 -19.05
N ALA A 324 16.37 12.16 -17.99
CA ALA A 324 15.04 11.64 -17.66
C ALA A 324 14.03 11.86 -18.80
N ALA A 325 14.16 12.94 -19.58
CA ALA A 325 13.29 13.25 -20.71
C ALA A 325 13.43 12.24 -21.87
N ASP A 326 14.62 11.66 -22.04
CA ASP A 326 14.86 10.66 -23.09
C ASP A 326 14.05 9.36 -22.85
N SER A 327 13.58 9.13 -21.62
CA SER A 327 12.72 7.97 -21.32
C SER A 327 11.45 7.95 -22.18
N GLU A 328 10.82 9.11 -22.42
CA GLU A 328 9.62 9.21 -23.26
C GLU A 328 9.93 8.89 -24.72
N TYR A 329 10.97 9.53 -25.26
CA TYR A 329 11.39 9.31 -26.65
C TYR A 329 11.77 7.85 -26.91
N MET A 330 12.53 7.24 -26.00
CA MET A 330 13.02 5.87 -26.14
C MET A 330 11.91 4.84 -25.96
N ALA A 331 11.00 5.04 -25.01
CA ALA A 331 9.83 4.20 -24.80
C ALA A 331 8.82 4.31 -25.96
N GLY A 332 8.80 5.43 -26.68
CA GLY A 332 7.99 5.62 -27.89
C GLY A 332 8.56 4.94 -29.15
N LYS A 333 9.76 4.36 -29.10
CA LYS A 333 10.34 3.61 -30.25
C LYS A 333 9.78 2.21 -30.41
N VAL A 334 9.04 1.72 -29.42
CA VAL A 334 8.42 0.39 -29.40
C VAL A 334 6.92 0.56 -29.12
N PRO A 335 6.06 -0.28 -29.71
CA PRO A 335 4.61 -0.18 -29.51
C PRO A 335 4.17 -0.70 -28.13
N ASP A 336 4.94 -1.61 -27.53
CA ASP A 336 4.64 -2.26 -26.25
C ASP A 336 5.94 -2.68 -25.51
N THR A 337 5.81 -3.47 -24.43
CA THR A 337 6.94 -3.99 -23.65
C THR A 337 7.46 -5.34 -24.16
N ASN A 338 6.87 -5.91 -25.20
CA ASN A 338 7.16 -7.26 -25.72
C ASN A 338 7.16 -8.35 -24.63
N GLY A 339 6.22 -8.24 -23.68
CA GLY A 339 6.07 -9.18 -22.56
C GLY A 339 7.02 -8.94 -21.37
N CYS A 340 7.90 -7.93 -21.46
CA CYS A 340 8.79 -7.54 -20.38
C CYS A 340 8.04 -6.77 -19.27
N TYR A 341 8.36 -7.08 -18.01
CA TYR A 341 7.91 -6.34 -16.84
C TYR A 341 9.11 -6.00 -15.95
N VAL A 342 9.11 -4.80 -15.40
CA VAL A 342 10.11 -4.32 -14.43
C VAL A 342 9.38 -4.04 -13.13
N VAL A 343 9.78 -4.67 -12.02
CA VAL A 343 9.31 -4.38 -10.66
C VAL A 343 10.41 -3.60 -9.95
N PRO A 344 10.30 -2.26 -9.80
CA PRO A 344 11.41 -1.42 -9.33
C PRO A 344 11.55 -1.40 -7.80
N ALA A 345 11.52 -2.56 -7.15
CA ALA A 345 11.59 -2.70 -5.69
C ALA A 345 13.01 -2.56 -5.12
N PHE A 346 13.80 -1.56 -5.54
CA PHE A 346 15.22 -1.44 -5.16
C PHE A 346 15.45 -1.35 -3.64
N THR A 347 14.47 -0.81 -2.92
CA THR A 347 14.48 -0.65 -1.46
C THR A 347 13.25 -1.30 -0.83
N GLY A 348 12.80 -2.44 -1.36
CA GLY A 348 11.52 -3.06 -0.98
C GLY A 348 10.32 -2.52 -1.76
N LEU A 349 9.16 -3.12 -1.51
CA LEU A 349 7.86 -2.67 -1.99
C LEU A 349 7.10 -1.98 -0.85
N GLY A 350 6.60 -0.76 -1.13
CA GLY A 350 5.70 -0.04 -0.22
C GLY A 350 4.26 -0.54 -0.33
N ALA A 351 3.28 0.35 -0.14
CA ALA A 351 1.87 0.01 -0.24
C ALA A 351 1.49 -0.54 -1.63
N PRO A 352 0.54 -1.51 -1.71
CA PRO A 352 -0.14 -2.19 -0.60
C PRO A 352 0.65 -3.40 -0.05
N TYR A 353 1.87 -3.65 -0.52
CA TYR A 353 2.60 -4.89 -0.29
C TYR A 353 3.39 -4.93 1.03
N TRP A 354 3.98 -3.80 1.44
CA TRP A 354 4.80 -3.65 2.66
C TRP A 354 5.87 -4.73 2.85
N ASN A 355 6.55 -5.12 1.77
CA ASN A 355 7.62 -6.09 1.82
C ASN A 355 8.99 -5.39 1.71
N GLN A 356 9.69 -5.28 2.85
CA GLN A 356 10.99 -4.63 2.95
C GLN A 356 12.14 -5.41 2.26
N TYR A 357 11.94 -6.71 1.98
CA TYR A 357 12.94 -7.62 1.45
C TYR A 357 12.85 -7.82 -0.07
N ALA A 358 11.72 -7.46 -0.69
CA ALA A 358 11.57 -7.43 -2.14
C ALA A 358 12.69 -6.62 -2.81
N ARG A 359 13.17 -7.09 -3.97
CA ARG A 359 14.24 -6.44 -4.74
C ARG A 359 13.85 -6.19 -6.19
N GLY A 360 14.55 -5.24 -6.81
CA GLY A 360 14.36 -4.87 -8.20
C GLY A 360 14.43 -6.11 -9.12
N THR A 361 13.37 -6.37 -9.88
CA THR A 361 13.21 -7.60 -10.66
C THR A 361 12.78 -7.30 -12.09
N ILE A 362 13.41 -7.92 -13.08
CA ILE A 362 13.00 -7.85 -14.50
C ILE A 362 12.62 -9.25 -14.96
N VAL A 363 11.40 -9.43 -15.47
CA VAL A 363 10.90 -10.72 -15.99
C VAL A 363 10.38 -10.58 -17.41
N GLY A 364 10.26 -11.72 -18.11
CA GLY A 364 9.67 -11.76 -19.46
C GLY A 364 10.64 -11.36 -20.58
N LEU A 365 11.96 -11.38 -20.32
CA LEU A 365 12.95 -11.12 -21.36
C LEU A 365 12.93 -12.24 -22.42
N SER A 366 12.83 -11.85 -23.69
CA SER A 366 12.97 -12.71 -24.86
C SER A 366 14.07 -12.17 -25.79
N ARG A 367 14.48 -12.95 -26.80
CA ARG A 367 15.46 -12.47 -27.81
C ARG A 367 15.01 -11.22 -28.58
N GLY A 368 13.71 -10.90 -28.57
CA GLY A 368 13.17 -9.70 -29.20
C GLY A 368 13.10 -8.47 -28.29
N VAL A 369 13.41 -8.62 -27.00
CA VAL A 369 13.44 -7.49 -26.05
C VAL A 369 14.73 -6.70 -26.25
N ASN A 370 14.62 -5.37 -26.25
CA ASN A 370 15.73 -4.44 -26.42
C ASN A 370 15.65 -3.31 -25.37
N LYS A 371 16.61 -2.39 -25.38
CA LYS A 371 16.65 -1.28 -24.42
C LYS A 371 15.38 -0.44 -24.35
N SER A 372 14.72 -0.17 -25.47
CA SER A 372 13.47 0.61 -25.51
C SER A 372 12.32 -0.10 -24.81
N HIS A 373 12.25 -1.43 -24.90
CA HIS A 373 11.25 -2.23 -24.18
C HIS A 373 11.45 -2.19 -22.67
N ILE A 374 12.71 -2.23 -22.19
CA ILE A 374 13.02 -2.13 -20.76
C ILE A 374 12.67 -0.73 -20.23
N ILE A 375 13.00 0.32 -20.98
CA ILE A 375 12.62 1.70 -20.63
C ILE A 375 11.10 1.85 -20.59
N ARG A 376 10.38 1.33 -21.59
CA ARG A 376 8.90 1.31 -21.62
C ARG A 376 8.32 0.53 -20.43
N ALA A 377 8.83 -0.67 -20.15
CA ALA A 377 8.38 -1.49 -19.03
C ALA A 377 8.64 -0.82 -17.67
N THR A 378 9.72 -0.05 -17.55
CA THR A 378 9.99 0.78 -16.37
C THR A 378 8.94 1.86 -16.21
N LEU A 379 8.57 2.59 -17.28
CA LEU A 379 7.47 3.56 -17.21
C LEU A 379 6.11 2.90 -16.91
N GLU A 380 5.79 1.76 -17.53
CA GLU A 380 4.55 1.02 -17.22
C GLU A 380 4.51 0.56 -15.75
N SER A 381 5.66 0.21 -15.15
CA SER A 381 5.73 -0.20 -13.73
C SER A 381 5.27 0.88 -12.76
N LEU A 382 5.53 2.16 -13.07
CA LEU A 382 5.02 3.28 -12.28
C LEU A 382 3.49 3.31 -12.35
N ALA A 383 2.92 3.13 -13.54
CA ALA A 383 1.47 3.10 -13.73
C ALA A 383 0.80 1.93 -13.00
N TYR A 384 1.42 0.75 -13.02
CA TYR A 384 0.91 -0.42 -12.31
C TYR A 384 0.95 -0.25 -10.79
N GLN A 385 2.06 0.23 -10.21
CA GLN A 385 2.15 0.45 -8.77
C GLN A 385 1.12 1.47 -8.28
N VAL A 386 0.93 2.58 -9.02
CA VAL A 386 -0.12 3.57 -8.73
C VAL A 386 -1.51 2.92 -8.79
N ASN A 387 -1.75 2.05 -9.78
CA ASN A 387 -3.03 1.34 -9.89
C ASN A 387 -3.27 0.38 -8.72
N ASP A 388 -2.26 -0.36 -8.25
CA ASP A 388 -2.43 -1.24 -7.09
C ASP A 388 -2.87 -0.45 -5.84
N VAL A 389 -2.28 0.73 -5.64
CA VAL A 389 -2.68 1.63 -4.55
C VAL A 389 -4.08 2.20 -4.76
N LEU A 390 -4.46 2.59 -5.98
CA LEU A 390 -5.82 3.08 -6.28
C LEU A 390 -6.88 2.02 -6.00
N GLU A 391 -6.62 0.76 -6.37
CA GLU A 391 -7.54 -0.35 -6.10
C GLU A 391 -7.66 -0.61 -4.59
N ALA A 392 -6.55 -0.52 -3.84
CA ALA A 392 -6.58 -0.59 -2.37
C ALA A 392 -7.38 0.56 -1.75
N MET A 393 -7.20 1.80 -2.25
CA MET A 393 -7.95 2.97 -1.78
C MET A 393 -9.44 2.78 -2.02
N LYS A 394 -9.81 2.33 -3.22
CA LYS A 394 -11.19 2.06 -3.59
C LYS A 394 -11.82 0.98 -2.70
N ALA A 395 -11.06 -0.07 -2.36
CA ALA A 395 -11.52 -1.14 -1.49
C ALA A 395 -11.73 -0.68 -0.04
N ASP A 396 -10.89 0.22 0.47
CA ASP A 396 -10.99 0.73 1.85
C ASP A 396 -12.06 1.81 2.02
N SER A 397 -12.14 2.76 1.07
CA SER A 397 -12.97 3.94 1.23
C SER A 397 -14.37 3.77 0.62
N GLY A 398 -14.52 2.89 -0.37
CA GLY A 398 -15.70 2.87 -1.26
C GLY A 398 -15.85 4.15 -2.10
N MET A 399 -14.89 5.07 -2.01
CA MET A 399 -14.88 6.39 -2.62
C MET A 399 -13.71 6.46 -3.60
N LEU A 400 -13.99 6.61 -4.88
CA LEU A 400 -12.95 6.96 -5.85
C LEU A 400 -13.57 7.89 -6.89
N SER A 401 -13.05 9.11 -6.98
CA SER A 401 -13.40 9.99 -8.08
C SER A 401 -12.98 9.34 -9.40
N GLY A 402 -13.76 9.52 -10.46
CA GLY A 402 -13.39 9.02 -11.81
C GLY A 402 -12.18 9.71 -12.43
N ARG A 403 -11.43 10.48 -11.63
CA ARG A 403 -10.32 11.35 -12.00
C ARG A 403 -9.16 11.15 -11.04
N VAL A 404 -7.94 11.12 -11.56
CA VAL A 404 -6.71 11.11 -10.77
C VAL A 404 -5.90 12.34 -11.13
N LYS A 405 -5.77 13.29 -10.20
CA LYS A 405 -4.89 14.44 -10.40
C LYS A 405 -3.44 14.00 -10.24
N VAL A 406 -2.54 14.53 -11.07
CA VAL A 406 -1.13 14.13 -11.06
C VAL A 406 -0.21 15.34 -11.05
N ASP A 407 0.93 15.22 -10.38
CA ASP A 407 1.96 16.26 -10.35
C ASP A 407 3.37 15.66 -10.14
N GLY A 408 4.38 16.51 -9.92
CA GLY A 408 5.77 16.10 -9.77
C GLY A 408 6.50 15.96 -11.10
N GLY A 409 7.83 15.86 -11.05
CA GLY A 409 8.69 15.95 -12.23
C GLY A 409 8.41 14.90 -13.30
N ALA A 410 8.10 13.66 -12.92
CA ALA A 410 7.86 12.59 -13.90
C ALA A 410 6.51 12.73 -14.63
N SER A 411 5.55 13.48 -14.07
CA SER A 411 4.24 13.75 -14.71
C SER A 411 4.36 14.50 -16.04
N LYS A 412 5.50 15.14 -16.32
CA LYS A 412 5.77 15.80 -17.60
C LYS A 412 5.83 14.83 -18.79
N ASN A 413 6.10 13.55 -18.53
CA ASN A 413 6.16 12.51 -19.55
C ASN A 413 4.73 12.14 -19.99
N ASN A 414 4.33 12.56 -21.20
CA ASN A 414 2.95 12.37 -21.67
C ASN A 414 2.63 10.89 -21.87
N LEU A 415 3.62 10.10 -22.29
CA LEU A 415 3.45 8.66 -22.43
C LEU A 415 3.15 7.98 -21.09
N LEU A 416 3.85 8.37 -20.02
CA LEU A 416 3.58 7.86 -18.67
C LEU A 416 2.16 8.24 -18.22
N MET A 417 1.71 9.47 -18.48
CA MET A 417 0.35 9.90 -18.11
C MET A 417 -0.73 9.15 -18.89
N GLN A 418 -0.51 8.89 -20.18
CA GLN A 418 -1.40 8.06 -20.98
C GLN A 418 -1.45 6.62 -20.47
N LEU A 419 -0.29 6.02 -20.19
CA LEU A 419 -0.19 4.69 -19.57
C LEU A 419 -0.90 4.65 -18.22
N GLN A 420 -0.80 5.71 -17.42
CA GLN A 420 -1.51 5.78 -16.15
C GLN A 420 -3.03 5.78 -16.34
N ALA A 421 -3.55 6.54 -17.30
CA ALA A 421 -4.98 6.56 -17.62
C ALA A 421 -5.46 5.19 -18.13
N ASP A 422 -4.70 4.59 -19.04
CA ASP A 422 -4.96 3.25 -19.59
C ASP A 422 -5.04 2.17 -18.49
N ILE A 423 -4.08 2.17 -17.57
CA ILE A 423 -3.99 1.17 -16.50
C ILE A 423 -4.95 1.46 -15.35
N SER A 424 -5.20 2.71 -14.97
CA SER A 424 -6.17 3.03 -13.91
C SER A 424 -7.62 2.90 -14.38
N GLY A 425 -7.87 3.08 -15.68
CA GLY A 425 -9.22 3.22 -16.21
C GLY A 425 -9.91 4.54 -15.80
N ALA A 426 -9.15 5.51 -15.29
CA ALA A 426 -9.63 6.83 -14.86
C ALA A 426 -9.05 7.95 -15.72
N GLU A 427 -9.73 9.10 -15.75
CA GLU A 427 -9.20 10.32 -16.37
C GLU A 427 -8.02 10.85 -15.54
N VAL A 428 -6.85 10.99 -16.15
CA VAL A 428 -5.65 11.53 -15.49
C VAL A 428 -5.52 13.01 -15.83
N VAL A 429 -5.42 13.87 -14.83
CA VAL A 429 -5.45 15.33 -15.01
C VAL A 429 -4.16 15.96 -14.48
N ARG A 430 -3.38 16.57 -15.38
CA ARG A 430 -2.13 17.27 -15.05
C ARG A 430 -2.36 18.79 -14.98
N PRO A 431 -1.97 19.48 -13.88
CA PRO A 431 -2.08 20.92 -13.77
C PRO A 431 -0.93 21.64 -14.50
N ALA A 432 -1.13 22.93 -14.80
CA ALA A 432 -0.10 23.79 -15.37
C ALA A 432 1.10 24.00 -14.43
N CYS A 433 0.84 24.12 -13.12
CA CYS A 433 1.89 24.15 -12.11
C CYS A 433 2.09 22.75 -11.53
N VAL A 434 3.17 22.07 -11.92
CA VAL A 434 3.51 20.73 -11.40
C VAL A 434 4.22 20.76 -10.04
N GLU A 435 4.60 21.94 -9.54
CA GLU A 435 5.19 22.16 -8.21
C GLU A 435 4.10 22.37 -7.15
N THR A 436 3.10 21.47 -7.14
CA THR A 436 1.91 21.58 -6.30
C THR A 436 2.22 21.50 -4.81
N THR A 437 3.31 20.83 -4.42
CA THR A 437 3.83 20.83 -3.04
C THR A 437 4.11 22.25 -2.54
N ALA A 438 4.96 23.00 -3.25
CA ALA A 438 5.30 24.38 -2.86
C ALA A 438 4.06 25.29 -2.97
N LEU A 439 3.23 25.08 -3.99
CA LEU A 439 2.00 25.85 -4.17
C LEU A 439 0.99 25.63 -3.03
N GLY A 440 0.83 24.41 -2.54
CA GLY A 440 -0.01 24.09 -1.39
C GLY A 440 0.47 24.78 -0.11
N ALA A 441 1.79 24.77 0.14
CA ALA A 441 2.39 25.49 1.26
C ALA A 441 2.12 27.00 1.18
N ALA A 442 2.26 27.59 -0.03
CA ALA A 442 1.92 28.98 -0.26
C ALA A 442 0.44 29.24 0.02
N TYR A 443 -0.48 28.41 -0.49
CA TYR A 443 -1.92 28.60 -0.25
C TYR A 443 -2.27 28.52 1.24
N LEU A 444 -1.74 27.56 1.99
CA LEU A 444 -1.96 27.47 3.44
C LEU A 444 -1.50 28.76 4.15
N ALA A 445 -0.27 29.21 3.88
CA ALA A 445 0.24 30.44 4.50
C ALA A 445 -0.52 31.70 4.06
N GLY A 446 -0.89 31.77 2.78
CA GLY A 446 -1.64 32.89 2.23
C GLY A 446 -3.07 32.97 2.76
N LEU A 447 -3.73 31.83 3.03
CA LEU A 447 -5.03 31.81 3.69
C LEU A 447 -4.93 32.31 5.13
N ALA A 448 -3.89 31.92 5.88
CA ALA A 448 -3.70 32.35 7.26
C ALA A 448 -3.52 33.87 7.43
N VAL A 449 -2.91 34.55 6.45
CA VAL A 449 -2.70 36.01 6.49
C VAL A 449 -3.69 36.81 5.63
N GLY A 450 -4.69 36.14 5.04
CA GLY A 450 -5.67 36.78 4.16
C GLY A 450 -5.10 37.30 2.83
N PHE A 451 -3.99 36.73 2.36
CA PHE A 451 -3.51 36.96 1.00
C PHE A 451 -4.50 36.37 -0.02
N TRP A 452 -5.03 35.18 0.25
CA TRP A 452 -6.27 34.66 -0.34
C TRP A 452 -7.36 34.67 0.72
N ALA A 453 -8.59 35.03 0.36
CA ALA A 453 -9.66 35.19 1.33
C ALA A 453 -10.35 33.85 1.66
N SER A 454 -10.29 32.87 0.74
CA SER A 454 -10.98 31.60 0.90
C SER A 454 -10.39 30.49 0.02
N ARG A 455 -10.80 29.24 0.28
CA ARG A 455 -10.49 28.08 -0.57
C ARG A 455 -11.05 28.24 -2.00
N ASP A 456 -12.10 29.03 -2.19
CA ASP A 456 -12.64 29.31 -3.53
C ASP A 456 -11.68 30.15 -4.36
N ASP A 457 -10.94 31.07 -3.75
CA ASP A 457 -9.90 31.85 -4.46
C ASP A 457 -8.75 30.93 -4.89
N VAL A 458 -8.40 29.95 -4.05
CA VAL A 458 -7.39 28.93 -4.35
C VAL A 458 -7.85 28.03 -5.50
N LEU A 459 -9.11 27.56 -5.48
CA LEU A 459 -9.72 26.78 -6.56
C LEU A 459 -9.66 27.50 -7.91
N ARG A 460 -9.91 28.82 -7.94
CA ARG A 460 -9.86 29.61 -9.18
C ARG A 460 -8.46 29.75 -9.78
N ASN A 461 -7.41 29.57 -8.98
CA ASN A 461 -6.03 29.62 -9.44
C ASN A 461 -5.57 28.28 -10.06
N TRP A 462 -6.24 27.18 -9.71
CA TRP A 462 -5.92 25.88 -10.27
C TRP A 462 -6.28 25.85 -11.76
N THR A 463 -5.31 25.52 -12.60
CA THR A 463 -5.47 25.50 -14.06
C THR A 463 -4.97 24.17 -14.61
N GLU A 464 -5.80 23.52 -15.42
CA GLU A 464 -5.45 22.30 -16.15
C GLU A 464 -4.47 22.62 -17.29
N ASP A 465 -3.40 21.83 -17.41
CA ASP A 465 -2.55 21.80 -18.61
C ASP A 465 -3.09 20.79 -19.61
N ARG A 466 -3.30 19.55 -19.15
CA ARG A 466 -3.74 18.45 -20.00
C ARG A 466 -4.45 17.34 -19.23
N SER A 467 -5.50 16.81 -19.82
CA SER A 467 -6.17 15.57 -19.43
C SER A 467 -5.81 14.41 -20.37
N PHE A 468 -5.78 13.20 -19.80
CA PHE A 468 -5.51 11.95 -20.49
C PHE A 468 -6.65 10.98 -20.16
N VAL A 469 -7.25 10.40 -21.18
CA VAL A 469 -8.37 9.47 -21.05
C VAL A 469 -7.93 8.07 -21.48
N PRO A 470 -8.49 6.99 -20.90
CA PRO A 470 -8.10 5.63 -21.26
C PRO A 470 -8.34 5.34 -22.76
N GLU A 471 -7.32 4.83 -23.45
CA GLU A 471 -7.35 4.49 -24.89
C GLU A 471 -7.35 2.97 -25.14
N ILE A 472 -7.14 2.15 -24.11
CA ILE A 472 -7.14 0.68 -24.22
C ILE A 472 -8.48 0.05 -23.82
N SER A 473 -8.75 -1.15 -24.34
CA SER A 473 -9.94 -1.92 -23.95
C SER A 473 -9.82 -2.48 -22.52
N GLY A 474 -10.96 -2.72 -21.87
CA GLY A 474 -11.00 -3.37 -20.55
C GLY A 474 -10.35 -4.76 -20.54
N ALA A 475 -10.48 -5.53 -21.62
CA ALA A 475 -9.84 -6.84 -21.76
C ALA A 475 -8.31 -6.73 -21.82
N GLU A 476 -7.79 -5.74 -22.56
CA GLU A 476 -6.36 -5.49 -22.63
C GLU A 476 -5.79 -5.00 -21.30
N ARG A 477 -6.50 -4.09 -20.62
CA ARG A 477 -6.16 -3.61 -19.27
C ARG A 477 -6.02 -4.78 -18.30
N GLN A 478 -7.00 -5.68 -18.24
CA GLN A 478 -6.98 -6.83 -17.33
C GLN A 478 -5.83 -7.80 -17.64
N ARG A 479 -5.54 -8.04 -18.92
CA ARG A 479 -4.38 -8.86 -19.33
C ARG A 479 -3.06 -8.26 -18.85
N LYS A 480 -2.89 -6.94 -19.04
CA LYS A 480 -1.69 -6.19 -18.61
C LYS A 480 -1.51 -6.24 -17.09
N ILE A 481 -2.57 -5.96 -16.33
CA ILE A 481 -2.59 -6.05 -14.85
C ILE A 481 -2.30 -7.48 -14.38
N GLY A 482 -2.88 -8.50 -15.03
CA GLY A 482 -2.60 -9.90 -14.71
C GLY A 482 -1.12 -10.28 -14.88
N GLY A 483 -0.47 -9.75 -15.93
CA GLY A 483 0.97 -9.91 -16.13
C GLY A 483 1.81 -9.17 -15.07
N TRP A 484 1.40 -7.96 -14.68
CA TRP A 484 2.04 -7.20 -13.60
C TRP A 484 1.97 -7.96 -12.26
N LYS A 485 0.80 -8.45 -11.87
CA LYS A 485 0.64 -9.23 -10.62
C LYS A 485 1.51 -10.49 -10.62
N ARG A 486 1.70 -11.13 -11.78
CA ARG A 486 2.66 -12.24 -11.92
C ARG A 486 4.10 -11.80 -11.71
N ALA A 487 4.50 -10.64 -12.25
CA ALA A 487 5.85 -10.10 -12.07
C ALA A 487 6.15 -9.74 -10.61
N VAL A 488 5.19 -9.12 -9.91
CA VAL A 488 5.31 -8.81 -8.48
C VAL A 488 5.49 -10.08 -7.65
N ARG A 489 4.74 -11.14 -7.93
CA ARG A 489 4.93 -12.44 -7.24
C ARG A 489 6.33 -13.01 -7.41
N CYS A 490 6.98 -12.80 -8.55
CA CYS A 490 8.38 -13.21 -8.72
C CYS A 490 9.32 -12.40 -7.81
N ALA A 491 9.08 -11.09 -7.66
CA ALA A 491 9.89 -10.23 -6.79
C ALA A 491 9.68 -10.56 -5.30
N LEU A 492 8.47 -10.96 -4.92
CA LEU A 492 8.16 -11.44 -3.57
C LEU A 492 8.81 -12.81 -3.30
N ALA A 493 8.66 -13.78 -4.21
CA ALA A 493 9.29 -15.09 -4.05
C ALA A 493 10.83 -15.01 -3.93
N TRP A 494 11.46 -14.05 -4.63
CA TRP A 494 12.89 -13.80 -4.48
C TRP A 494 13.28 -13.31 -3.08
N ALA A 495 12.40 -12.54 -2.42
CA ALA A 495 12.63 -12.05 -1.07
C ALA A 495 12.66 -13.20 -0.06
N ASP A 496 11.79 -14.19 -0.26
CA ASP A 496 11.61 -15.34 0.63
C ASP A 496 12.83 -16.29 0.66
N ASP A 497 13.58 -16.41 -0.46
CA ASP A 497 14.79 -17.26 -0.54
C ASP A 497 15.99 -16.73 0.29
N SER A 498 15.95 -15.48 0.78
CA SER A 498 17.02 -14.91 1.59
C SER A 498 17.06 -15.43 3.04
N GLU A 499 16.09 -16.25 3.44
CA GLU A 499 16.04 -16.91 4.75
C GLU A 499 16.79 -18.25 4.82
N GLU A 500 17.21 -18.85 3.70
CA GLU A 500 17.96 -20.12 3.74
C GLU A 500 19.37 -19.98 4.35
N GLU A 501 19.98 -18.78 4.37
CA GLU A 501 21.25 -18.52 5.09
C GLU A 501 21.06 -18.02 6.53
N ALA A 502 19.84 -17.67 6.93
CA ALA A 502 19.51 -17.21 8.29
C ALA A 502 18.28 -17.93 8.84
N GLY A 503 18.39 -19.26 8.98
CA GLY A 503 17.54 -20.07 9.85
C GLY A 503 16.04 -19.85 9.72
N ARG A 504 15.40 -20.54 8.76
CA ARG A 504 13.97 -20.90 8.68
C ARG A 504 13.03 -19.97 9.47
N LYS A 505 12.29 -19.10 8.78
CA LYS A 505 11.06 -18.52 9.32
C LYS A 505 9.86 -18.82 8.41
N GLU A 506 8.75 -19.06 9.08
CA GLU A 506 7.45 -19.41 8.51
C GLU A 506 6.63 -18.13 8.31
N PRO A 507 5.61 -18.13 7.42
CA PRO A 507 4.78 -16.95 7.18
C PRO A 507 3.88 -16.61 8.37
N GLU A 508 3.93 -15.34 8.83
CA GLU A 508 3.15 -14.80 9.95
C GLU A 508 1.63 -14.74 9.69
N VAL A 509 0.89 -15.08 10.74
CA VAL A 509 -0.57 -15.20 10.83
C VAL A 509 -1.13 -14.26 11.92
N HIS A 510 -2.40 -13.91 11.76
CA HIS A 510 -3.22 -13.07 12.64
C HIS A 510 -3.37 -13.65 14.07
N PRO A 511 -3.55 -12.82 15.11
CA PRO A 511 -3.35 -13.22 16.49
C PRO A 511 -4.48 -14.09 17.09
N GLU A 512 -4.04 -15.08 17.88
CA GLU A 512 -4.68 -15.89 18.92
C GLU A 512 -6.20 -16.12 18.82
N ALA A 513 -6.57 -17.30 18.34
CA ALA A 513 -7.92 -17.84 18.44
C ALA A 513 -7.85 -19.30 18.91
N GLU A 514 -8.30 -19.56 20.15
CA GLU A 514 -8.49 -20.93 20.62
C GLU A 514 -9.32 -21.72 19.60
N LEU A 515 -8.75 -22.81 19.09
CA LEU A 515 -9.43 -23.70 18.17
C LEU A 515 -10.61 -24.38 18.87
N PRO A 516 -11.77 -24.49 18.21
CA PRO A 516 -12.95 -25.04 18.84
C PRO A 516 -12.83 -26.55 19.09
N GLU A 517 -13.12 -27.00 20.30
CA GLU A 517 -13.14 -28.44 20.63
C GLU A 517 -14.14 -29.25 19.78
N THR A 518 -15.21 -28.61 19.29
CA THR A 518 -16.23 -29.26 18.47
C THR A 518 -16.66 -28.35 17.31
N ILE A 519 -16.71 -28.91 16.10
CA ILE A 519 -17.18 -28.26 14.88
C ILE A 519 -18.28 -29.09 14.21
N ILE A 520 -19.20 -28.44 13.52
CA ILE A 520 -20.35 -29.11 12.88
C ILE A 520 -20.10 -29.23 11.38
N ALA A 521 -20.22 -30.43 10.82
CA ALA A 521 -20.13 -30.63 9.38
C ALA A 521 -21.44 -30.17 8.69
N ALA A 522 -21.33 -29.16 7.83
CA ALA A 522 -22.39 -28.63 6.98
C ALA A 522 -22.58 -29.49 5.71
N SER A 523 -22.66 -30.82 5.88
CA SER A 523 -22.88 -31.77 4.80
C SER A 523 -23.83 -32.89 5.23
N LYS A 524 -24.62 -33.41 4.29
CA LYS A 524 -25.40 -34.66 4.44
C LYS A 524 -24.62 -35.88 3.97
N ASN A 525 -23.46 -35.70 3.31
CA ASN A 525 -22.68 -36.77 2.71
C ASN A 525 -21.73 -37.39 3.73
N GLU A 526 -21.98 -38.64 4.15
CA GLU A 526 -21.17 -39.34 5.15
C GLU A 526 -19.68 -39.46 4.77
N ASN A 527 -19.36 -39.58 3.47
CA ASN A 527 -17.97 -39.67 3.04
C ASN A 527 -17.25 -38.33 3.24
N LYS A 528 -17.90 -37.21 2.92
CA LYS A 528 -17.36 -35.86 3.18
C LYS A 528 -17.14 -35.63 4.68
N ILE A 529 -18.06 -36.08 5.52
CA ILE A 529 -17.95 -35.95 6.98
C ILE A 529 -16.76 -36.76 7.51
N ARG A 530 -16.58 -38.01 7.06
CA ARG A 530 -15.43 -38.85 7.47
C ARG A 530 -14.09 -38.24 7.04
N GLU A 531 -14.02 -37.66 5.84
CA GLU A 531 -12.84 -36.93 5.37
C GLU A 531 -12.55 -35.72 6.27
N MET A 532 -13.55 -34.89 6.60
CA MET A 532 -13.40 -33.74 7.51
C MET A 532 -12.97 -34.16 8.93
N GLU A 533 -13.55 -35.25 9.45
CA GLU A 533 -13.25 -35.76 10.80
C GLU A 533 -11.82 -36.30 10.91
N ALA A 534 -11.35 -37.05 9.91
CA ALA A 534 -9.99 -37.60 9.91
C ALA A 534 -8.91 -36.52 10.05
N ILE A 535 -9.22 -35.29 9.62
CA ILE A 535 -8.26 -34.21 9.44
C ILE A 535 -8.28 -33.26 10.63
N THR A 536 -9.48 -32.87 11.05
CA THR A 536 -9.70 -32.00 12.22
C THR A 536 -9.30 -32.69 13.53
N ARG A 537 -9.32 -34.03 13.56
CA ARG A 537 -8.79 -34.85 14.66
C ARG A 537 -7.32 -34.57 14.97
N GLY A 538 -6.49 -34.29 13.95
CA GLY A 538 -5.07 -33.92 14.14
C GLY A 538 -4.87 -32.61 14.91
N PHE A 539 -5.91 -31.77 14.97
CA PHE A 539 -5.89 -30.47 15.62
C PHE A 539 -6.59 -30.45 16.98
N GLY A 540 -7.12 -31.60 17.44
CA GLY A 540 -7.90 -31.70 18.67
C GLY A 540 -9.37 -31.28 18.53
N MET A 541 -9.85 -31.08 17.31
CA MET A 541 -11.24 -30.70 17.05
C MET A 541 -12.08 -31.93 16.72
N ARG A 542 -13.27 -32.04 17.31
CA ARG A 542 -14.23 -33.12 17.02
C ARG A 542 -15.29 -32.67 16.03
N VAL A 543 -15.40 -33.33 14.89
CA VAL A 543 -16.49 -33.10 13.93
C VAL A 543 -17.74 -33.86 14.39
N ILE A 544 -18.87 -33.16 14.46
CA ILE A 544 -20.20 -33.77 14.66
C ILE A 544 -21.08 -33.54 13.45
N SER A 545 -21.98 -34.48 13.17
CA SER A 545 -22.90 -34.34 12.04
C SER A 545 -23.95 -33.25 12.33
N ARG A 546 -24.51 -32.66 11.28
CA ARG A 546 -25.66 -31.74 11.42
C ARG A 546 -26.84 -32.37 12.16
N ARG A 547 -27.07 -33.68 12.03
CA ARG A 547 -28.13 -34.41 12.76
C ARG A 547 -27.85 -34.41 14.26
N ASP A 548 -26.62 -34.74 14.66
CA ASP A 548 -26.20 -34.77 16.07
C ASP A 548 -26.16 -33.37 16.69
N ALA A 549 -26.01 -32.33 15.86
CA ALA A 549 -26.12 -30.93 16.25
C ALA A 549 -27.56 -30.41 16.34
N GLY A 550 -28.58 -31.24 16.09
CA GLY A 550 -29.99 -30.86 16.18
C GLY A 550 -30.53 -30.07 14.96
N VAL A 551 -29.83 -30.12 13.82
CA VAL A 551 -30.31 -29.50 12.57
C VAL A 551 -31.36 -30.41 11.93
N PRO A 552 -32.59 -29.92 11.67
CA PRO A 552 -33.65 -30.71 11.02
C PRO A 552 -33.25 -31.28 9.66
N GLU A 553 -33.80 -32.44 9.29
CA GLU A 553 -33.45 -33.11 8.01
C GLU A 553 -33.90 -32.31 6.78
N ASP A 554 -34.99 -31.56 6.90
CA ASP A 554 -35.58 -30.70 5.87
C ASP A 554 -34.88 -29.35 5.71
N PHE A 555 -33.91 -29.01 6.58
CA PHE A 555 -33.11 -27.81 6.40
C PHE A 555 -32.12 -27.98 5.24
N ASP A 556 -32.24 -27.20 4.18
CA ASP A 556 -31.25 -27.14 3.13
C ASP A 556 -30.80 -25.72 2.86
N VAL A 557 -29.55 -25.60 2.41
CA VAL A 557 -28.95 -24.33 2.02
C VAL A 557 -28.93 -24.33 0.50
N GLU A 558 -29.58 -23.35 -0.11
CA GLU A 558 -29.55 -23.20 -1.56
C GLU A 558 -28.14 -22.83 -2.02
N GLU A 559 -27.53 -23.68 -2.84
CA GLU A 559 -26.17 -23.52 -3.38
C GLU A 559 -26.22 -22.77 -4.73
N ASP A 560 -26.59 -21.49 -4.68
CA ASP A 560 -26.76 -20.57 -5.83
C ASP A 560 -25.53 -19.67 -6.08
N GLY A 561 -24.43 -19.88 -5.34
CA GLY A 561 -23.20 -19.09 -5.48
C GLY A 561 -22.56 -19.26 -6.85
N GLU A 562 -21.90 -18.20 -7.32
CA GLU A 562 -21.18 -18.18 -8.60
C GLU A 562 -19.79 -18.82 -8.46
N THR A 563 -19.30 -18.99 -7.22
CA THR A 563 -18.00 -19.61 -6.91
C THR A 563 -18.09 -20.75 -5.88
N PHE A 564 -17.09 -21.63 -5.87
CA PHE A 564 -16.96 -22.70 -4.87
C PHE A 564 -16.85 -22.14 -3.44
N GLU A 565 -16.16 -20.99 -3.30
CA GLU A 565 -15.96 -20.34 -2.02
C GLU A 565 -17.26 -19.77 -1.45
N GLU A 566 -18.08 -19.12 -2.29
CA GLU A 566 -19.39 -18.62 -1.89
C GLU A 566 -20.30 -19.75 -1.41
N ASN A 567 -20.36 -20.87 -2.14
CA ASN A 567 -21.17 -22.03 -1.73
C ASN A 567 -20.66 -22.66 -0.44
N ALA A 568 -19.34 -22.81 -0.28
CA ALA A 568 -18.74 -23.34 0.95
C ALA A 568 -19.07 -22.43 2.15
N LEU A 569 -18.85 -21.12 2.03
CA LEU A 569 -19.15 -20.15 3.07
C LEU A 569 -20.64 -20.09 3.39
N LYS A 570 -21.52 -20.09 2.39
CA LYS A 570 -22.98 -20.05 2.59
C LYS A 570 -23.46 -21.26 3.40
N LYS A 571 -22.94 -22.46 3.09
CA LYS A 571 -23.21 -23.69 3.85
C LYS A 571 -22.70 -23.60 5.30
N ALA A 572 -21.46 -23.15 5.49
CA ALA A 572 -20.86 -23.05 6.82
C ALA A 572 -21.57 -21.99 7.69
N ARG A 573 -21.80 -20.78 7.17
CA ARG A 573 -22.54 -19.69 7.84
C ARG A 573 -23.92 -20.12 8.29
N ALA A 574 -24.71 -20.74 7.39
CA ALA A 574 -26.07 -21.16 7.70
C ALA A 574 -26.14 -22.17 8.85
N ILE A 575 -25.16 -23.06 8.95
CA ILE A 575 -25.06 -24.01 10.06
C ILE A 575 -24.53 -23.33 11.33
N ALA A 576 -23.53 -22.46 11.22
CA ALA A 576 -22.96 -21.75 12.36
C ALA A 576 -23.98 -20.82 13.03
N GLU A 577 -24.72 -20.05 12.23
CA GLU A 577 -25.80 -19.17 12.68
C GLU A 577 -26.91 -19.95 13.38
N ARG A 578 -27.35 -21.06 12.77
CA ARG A 578 -28.46 -21.87 13.31
C ARG A 578 -28.12 -22.57 14.61
N THR A 579 -26.88 -23.04 14.75
CA THR A 579 -26.48 -23.91 15.86
C THR A 579 -25.74 -23.16 16.96
N GLY A 580 -25.31 -21.92 16.70
CA GLY A 580 -24.48 -21.14 17.61
C GLY A 580 -23.11 -21.79 17.87
N LYS A 581 -22.64 -22.66 16.97
CA LYS A 581 -21.36 -23.37 17.07
C LYS A 581 -20.58 -23.28 15.76
N PRO A 582 -19.23 -23.40 15.78
CA PRO A 582 -18.45 -23.36 14.56
C PRO A 582 -18.83 -24.48 13.59
N ALA A 583 -18.81 -24.18 12.30
CA ALA A 583 -19.25 -25.08 11.24
C ALA A 583 -18.25 -25.14 10.10
N ILE A 584 -18.05 -26.34 9.56
CA ILE A 584 -17.16 -26.62 8.44
C ILE A 584 -17.97 -27.10 7.22
N ALA A 585 -17.66 -26.56 6.05
CA ALA A 585 -18.30 -26.92 4.78
C ALA A 585 -17.27 -27.15 3.68
N ASP A 586 -17.60 -27.99 2.70
CA ASP A 586 -16.82 -28.20 1.48
C ASP A 586 -17.71 -27.96 0.25
N ASP A 587 -17.16 -27.27 -0.74
CA ASP A 587 -17.66 -27.21 -2.10
C ASP A 587 -16.60 -27.66 -3.09
N SER A 588 -16.93 -28.65 -3.92
CA SER A 588 -15.99 -29.33 -4.80
C SER A 588 -16.59 -29.55 -6.18
N GLY A 589 -15.79 -29.41 -7.23
CA GLY A 589 -16.24 -29.68 -8.60
C GLY A 589 -15.12 -29.80 -9.61
N LEU A 590 -15.50 -30.25 -10.82
CA LEU A 590 -14.61 -30.37 -11.97
C LEU A 590 -14.72 -29.11 -12.83
N VAL A 591 -13.58 -28.50 -13.16
CA VAL A 591 -13.48 -27.34 -14.04
C VAL A 591 -12.80 -27.80 -15.33
N VAL A 592 -13.51 -27.70 -16.45
CA VAL A 592 -12.98 -28.12 -17.76
C VAL A 592 -12.72 -26.89 -18.61
N ASP A 593 -11.46 -26.68 -18.99
CA ASP A 593 -11.04 -25.44 -19.67
C ASP A 593 -11.78 -25.26 -20.99
N ARG A 594 -11.95 -26.35 -21.76
CA ARG A 594 -12.61 -26.31 -23.08
C ARG A 594 -14.09 -25.91 -23.01
N LEU A 595 -14.75 -26.16 -21.88
CA LEU A 595 -16.16 -25.84 -21.65
C LEU A 595 -16.35 -24.48 -20.96
N GLY A 596 -15.28 -23.67 -20.87
CA GLY A 596 -15.32 -22.38 -20.19
C GLY A 596 -15.43 -22.53 -18.67
N GLY A 597 -14.85 -23.59 -18.11
CA GLY A 597 -14.87 -23.89 -16.68
C GLY A 597 -16.08 -24.68 -16.18
N ARG A 598 -17.05 -24.98 -17.07
CA ARG A 598 -18.15 -25.90 -16.75
C ARG A 598 -17.63 -27.34 -16.64
N PRO A 599 -18.21 -28.20 -15.79
CA PRO A 599 -19.42 -27.99 -14.98
C PRO A 599 -19.23 -27.04 -13.78
N GLY A 600 -18.03 -26.88 -13.24
CA GLY A 600 -17.73 -25.90 -12.20
C GLY A 600 -18.56 -26.12 -10.93
N VAL A 601 -19.13 -25.06 -10.37
CA VAL A 601 -20.03 -25.12 -9.20
C VAL A 601 -21.29 -25.97 -9.42
N TYR A 602 -21.63 -26.27 -10.68
CA TYR A 602 -22.78 -27.12 -11.03
C TYR A 602 -22.43 -28.61 -11.15
N SER A 603 -21.24 -29.02 -10.73
CA SER A 603 -20.73 -30.39 -10.88
C SER A 603 -21.69 -31.49 -10.39
N ALA A 604 -22.39 -31.29 -9.27
CA ALA A 604 -23.32 -32.29 -8.74
C ALA A 604 -24.61 -32.45 -9.58
N ARG A 605 -24.96 -31.43 -10.38
CA ARG A 605 -26.24 -31.32 -11.12
C ARG A 605 -26.04 -30.99 -12.59
N PHE A 606 -24.87 -31.31 -13.15
CA PHE A 606 -24.48 -30.89 -14.49
C PHE A 606 -25.45 -31.39 -15.57
N ALA A 607 -26.00 -32.60 -15.44
CA ALA A 607 -26.99 -33.14 -16.36
C ALA A 607 -28.45 -32.73 -16.07
N GLY A 608 -28.70 -31.91 -15.04
CA GLY A 608 -30.04 -31.50 -14.62
C GLY A 608 -30.74 -32.56 -13.75
N GLU A 609 -31.78 -32.16 -13.00
CA GLU A 609 -32.48 -33.04 -12.06
C GLU A 609 -33.60 -33.86 -12.74
N PRO A 610 -33.75 -35.17 -12.42
CA PRO A 610 -32.94 -35.96 -11.49
C PRO A 610 -31.60 -36.41 -12.09
N CYS A 611 -30.53 -36.10 -11.36
CA CYS A 611 -29.13 -36.26 -11.79
C CYS A 611 -28.43 -37.36 -10.99
N ASP A 612 -27.53 -38.09 -11.64
CA ASP A 612 -26.60 -39.03 -11.01
C ASP A 612 -25.22 -38.91 -11.68
N ASP A 613 -24.20 -39.49 -11.06
CA ASP A 613 -22.82 -39.42 -11.55
C ASP A 613 -22.69 -40.00 -12.97
N GLU A 614 -23.50 -41.01 -13.31
CA GLU A 614 -23.45 -41.64 -14.63
C GLU A 614 -23.91 -40.66 -15.71
N LYS A 615 -25.05 -39.99 -15.51
CA LYS A 615 -25.58 -38.95 -16.41
C LYS A 615 -24.67 -37.73 -16.50
N ASN A 616 -24.07 -37.30 -15.39
CA ASN A 616 -23.10 -36.21 -15.37
C ASN A 616 -21.88 -36.53 -16.23
N ASN A 617 -21.38 -37.76 -16.11
CA ASN A 617 -20.26 -38.26 -16.92
C ASN A 617 -20.67 -38.44 -18.40
N ASP A 618 -21.88 -38.93 -18.70
CA ASP A 618 -22.36 -39.10 -20.09
C ASP A 618 -22.47 -37.76 -20.80
N LYS A 619 -23.06 -36.77 -20.13
CA LYS A 619 -23.16 -35.41 -20.65
C LYS A 619 -21.78 -34.80 -20.89
N LEU A 620 -20.85 -34.99 -19.95
CA LEU A 620 -19.48 -34.48 -20.10
C LEU A 620 -18.77 -35.14 -21.29
N LEU A 621 -18.90 -36.45 -21.46
CA LEU A 621 -18.32 -37.18 -22.58
C LEU A 621 -18.91 -36.72 -23.93
N GLU A 622 -20.22 -36.50 -24.00
CA GLU A 622 -20.88 -36.02 -25.22
C GLU A 622 -20.50 -34.57 -25.53
N GLU A 623 -20.43 -33.66 -24.55
CA GLU A 623 -19.94 -32.28 -24.75
C GLU A 623 -18.47 -32.22 -25.17
N MET A 624 -17.67 -33.24 -24.79
CA MET A 624 -16.25 -33.34 -25.14
C MET A 624 -15.97 -34.23 -26.37
N LYS A 625 -17.01 -34.70 -27.07
CA LYS A 625 -16.86 -35.60 -28.22
C LYS A 625 -16.08 -34.94 -29.36
N GLY A 626 -15.09 -35.65 -29.89
CA GLY A 626 -14.22 -35.14 -30.94
C GLY A 626 -13.17 -34.10 -30.49
N VAL A 627 -13.12 -33.74 -29.20
CA VAL A 627 -12.06 -32.86 -28.66
C VAL A 627 -10.75 -33.65 -28.58
N PRO A 628 -9.64 -33.18 -29.21
CA PRO A 628 -8.34 -33.84 -29.13
C PRO A 628 -7.81 -33.89 -27.70
N ARG A 629 -7.08 -34.96 -27.35
CA ARG A 629 -6.50 -35.15 -26.00
C ARG A 629 -5.74 -33.93 -25.46
N ALA A 630 -4.98 -33.24 -26.29
CA ALA A 630 -4.21 -32.05 -25.90
C ALA A 630 -5.09 -30.85 -25.47
N GLN A 631 -6.39 -30.87 -25.73
CA GLN A 631 -7.35 -29.82 -25.37
C GLN A 631 -8.34 -30.27 -24.30
N ARG A 632 -8.13 -31.45 -23.70
CA ARG A 632 -8.97 -32.03 -22.64
C ARG A 632 -8.44 -31.69 -21.25
N THR A 633 -7.83 -30.52 -21.07
CA THR A 633 -7.32 -30.06 -19.78
C THR A 633 -8.45 -29.74 -18.82
N CYS A 634 -8.29 -30.15 -17.57
CA CYS A 634 -9.27 -29.93 -16.52
C CYS A 634 -8.60 -29.97 -15.15
N ARG A 635 -9.26 -29.39 -14.15
CA ARG A 635 -8.84 -29.51 -12.75
C ARG A 635 -10.03 -29.84 -11.87
N PHE A 636 -9.80 -30.65 -10.86
CA PHE A 636 -10.69 -30.65 -9.71
C PHE A 636 -10.33 -29.49 -8.79
N VAL A 637 -11.34 -28.83 -8.25
CA VAL A 637 -11.23 -27.73 -7.28
C VAL A 637 -12.05 -28.11 -6.05
N SER A 638 -11.51 -27.87 -4.85
CA SER A 638 -12.24 -27.92 -3.57
C SER A 638 -11.95 -26.64 -2.80
N VAL A 639 -13.00 -26.05 -2.24
CA VAL A 639 -12.89 -25.00 -1.23
C VAL A 639 -13.55 -25.50 0.06
N ILE A 640 -12.80 -25.42 1.15
CA ILE A 640 -13.29 -25.72 2.49
C ILE A 640 -13.42 -24.42 3.25
N ALA A 641 -14.55 -24.23 3.91
CA ALA A 641 -14.83 -23.07 4.76
C ALA A 641 -15.07 -23.52 6.20
N LEU A 642 -14.41 -22.87 7.15
CA LEU A 642 -14.66 -22.98 8.59
C LEU A 642 -15.16 -21.62 9.09
N VAL A 643 -16.34 -21.60 9.70
CA VAL A 643 -17.03 -20.37 10.13
C VAL A 643 -17.40 -20.46 11.60
N TRP A 644 -17.17 -19.39 12.35
CA TRP A 644 -17.57 -19.26 13.75
C TRP A 644 -18.84 -18.41 13.90
N PRO A 645 -19.62 -18.60 14.98
CA PRO A 645 -20.83 -17.82 15.24
C PRO A 645 -20.58 -16.31 15.45
N ASP A 646 -19.35 -15.92 15.77
CA ASP A 646 -18.93 -14.52 15.95
C ASP A 646 -18.56 -13.82 14.64
N GLY A 647 -18.69 -14.52 13.50
CA GLY A 647 -18.40 -13.99 12.17
C GLY A 647 -16.97 -14.18 11.70
N ARG A 648 -16.11 -14.89 12.45
CA ARG A 648 -14.79 -15.33 11.92
C ARG A 648 -14.96 -16.40 10.86
N GLU A 649 -14.10 -16.38 9.85
CA GLU A 649 -14.17 -17.29 8.71
C GLU A 649 -12.76 -17.62 8.20
N ILE A 650 -12.54 -18.87 7.83
CA ILE A 650 -11.33 -19.34 7.17
C ILE A 650 -11.75 -20.15 5.96
N THR A 651 -11.20 -19.82 4.80
CA THR A 651 -11.34 -20.63 3.59
C THR A 651 -10.00 -21.23 3.22
N ALA A 652 -10.01 -22.41 2.60
CA ALA A 652 -8.82 -23.09 2.09
C ALA A 652 -9.15 -23.76 0.76
N ARG A 653 -8.27 -23.64 -0.22
CA ARG A 653 -8.53 -24.02 -1.61
C ARG A 653 -7.46 -24.97 -2.14
N GLY A 654 -7.90 -26.12 -2.62
CA GLY A 654 -7.02 -27.09 -3.25
C GLY A 654 -7.45 -27.40 -4.65
N GLU A 655 -6.46 -27.58 -5.52
CA GLU A 655 -6.67 -27.90 -6.93
C GLU A 655 -5.80 -29.08 -7.34
N CYS A 656 -6.33 -29.93 -8.21
CA CYS A 656 -5.59 -31.03 -8.83
C CYS A 656 -5.78 -30.94 -10.35
N GLU A 657 -4.69 -30.63 -11.05
CA GLU A 657 -4.64 -30.56 -12.51
C GLU A 657 -4.61 -31.96 -13.13
N GLY A 658 -5.23 -32.09 -14.31
CA GLY A 658 -5.33 -33.35 -15.01
C GLY A 658 -5.97 -33.22 -16.39
N HIS A 659 -6.28 -34.38 -16.96
CA HIS A 659 -6.85 -34.49 -18.30
C HIS A 659 -8.08 -35.40 -18.29
N LEU A 660 -9.09 -35.04 -19.08
CA LEU A 660 -10.26 -35.89 -19.29
C LEU A 660 -9.95 -37.03 -20.26
N LEU A 661 -10.39 -38.23 -19.89
CA LEU A 661 -10.39 -39.39 -20.77
C LEU A 661 -11.57 -39.37 -21.77
N GLU A 662 -11.45 -40.21 -22.79
CA GLU A 662 -12.51 -40.44 -23.79
C GLU A 662 -13.54 -41.48 -23.35
N GLU A 663 -13.19 -42.27 -22.33
CA GLU A 663 -13.99 -43.34 -21.77
C GLU A 663 -13.77 -43.43 -20.26
N ARG A 664 -14.78 -43.89 -19.51
CA ARG A 664 -14.67 -44.13 -18.07
C ARG A 664 -13.69 -45.27 -17.80
N ARG A 665 -12.80 -45.09 -16.83
CA ARG A 665 -11.90 -46.15 -16.34
C ARG A 665 -11.93 -46.23 -14.83
N GLY A 666 -11.96 -47.45 -14.30
CA GLY A 666 -12.07 -47.71 -12.87
C GLY A 666 -13.50 -47.86 -12.37
N THR A 667 -13.65 -48.47 -11.19
CA THR A 667 -14.94 -48.72 -10.52
C THR A 667 -15.00 -48.10 -9.13
N GLY A 668 -13.92 -47.47 -8.65
CA GLY A 668 -13.89 -46.73 -7.39
C GLY A 668 -14.20 -45.24 -7.56
N GLY A 669 -14.32 -44.51 -6.46
CA GLY A 669 -14.55 -43.06 -6.48
C GLY A 669 -16.01 -42.64 -6.73
N PHE A 670 -16.21 -41.36 -6.99
CA PHE A 670 -17.52 -40.73 -7.22
C PHE A 670 -17.42 -39.52 -8.16
N GLY A 671 -18.56 -39.02 -8.64
CA GLY A 671 -18.60 -37.89 -9.57
C GLY A 671 -17.82 -38.18 -10.86
N TYR A 672 -16.84 -37.33 -11.16
CA TYR A 672 -16.04 -37.39 -12.39
C TYR A 672 -14.75 -38.20 -12.27
N ASP A 673 -14.53 -38.89 -11.14
CA ASP A 673 -13.31 -39.67 -10.89
C ASP A 673 -12.96 -40.69 -12.01
N PRO A 674 -13.93 -41.40 -12.63
CA PRO A 674 -13.63 -42.34 -13.71
C PRO A 674 -13.14 -41.68 -15.01
N LEU A 675 -13.32 -40.37 -15.16
CA LEU A 675 -12.91 -39.61 -16.34
C LEU A 675 -11.67 -38.75 -16.11
N PHE A 676 -11.29 -38.51 -14.86
CA PHE A 676 -10.18 -37.63 -14.51
C PHE A 676 -8.87 -38.42 -14.39
N LEU A 677 -7.93 -38.14 -15.29
CA LEU A 677 -6.54 -38.61 -15.21
C LEU A 677 -5.66 -37.49 -14.62
N PRO A 678 -5.16 -37.62 -13.38
CA PRO A 678 -4.33 -36.59 -12.76
C PRO A 678 -2.99 -36.46 -13.47
N ASP A 679 -2.44 -35.25 -13.50
CA ASP A 679 -1.12 -35.03 -14.07
C ASP A 679 -0.04 -35.83 -13.33
N GLY A 680 0.85 -36.45 -14.10
CA GLY A 680 1.90 -37.34 -13.57
C GLY A 680 1.43 -38.75 -13.19
N GLN A 681 0.15 -39.08 -13.37
CA GLN A 681 -0.40 -40.42 -13.11
C GLN A 681 -0.76 -41.15 -14.41
N THR A 682 -0.79 -42.49 -14.36
CA THR A 682 -1.23 -43.35 -15.47
C THR A 682 -2.65 -43.90 -15.28
N GLU A 683 -3.23 -43.71 -14.10
CA GLU A 683 -4.51 -44.25 -13.66
C GLU A 683 -5.45 -43.13 -13.21
N THR A 684 -6.76 -43.31 -13.40
CA THR A 684 -7.76 -42.31 -13.00
C THR A 684 -7.94 -42.26 -11.48
N PHE A 685 -8.61 -41.22 -10.98
CA PHE A 685 -9.04 -41.16 -9.58
C PHE A 685 -9.99 -42.28 -9.14
N ALA A 686 -10.57 -43.02 -10.09
CA ALA A 686 -11.37 -44.22 -9.84
C ALA A 686 -10.56 -45.53 -9.82
N GLN A 687 -9.27 -45.48 -10.18
CA GLN A 687 -8.37 -46.63 -10.27
C GLN A 687 -7.25 -46.57 -9.23
N ILE A 688 -6.72 -45.38 -8.94
CA ILE A 688 -5.68 -45.24 -7.91
C ILE A 688 -6.20 -45.61 -6.53
N SER A 689 -5.30 -46.12 -5.68
CA SER A 689 -5.66 -46.45 -4.30
C SER A 689 -6.08 -45.20 -3.52
N GLN A 690 -6.91 -45.39 -2.49
CA GLN A 690 -7.34 -44.28 -1.63
C GLN A 690 -6.16 -43.57 -0.96
N GLU A 691 -5.09 -44.29 -0.62
CA GLU A 691 -3.86 -43.72 -0.07
C GLU A 691 -3.19 -42.74 -1.04
N VAL A 692 -3.02 -43.13 -2.31
CA VAL A 692 -2.42 -42.25 -3.33
C VAL A 692 -3.33 -41.05 -3.60
N LYS A 693 -4.64 -41.28 -3.70
CA LYS A 693 -5.63 -40.21 -3.90
C LYS A 693 -5.59 -39.17 -2.78
N ASN A 694 -5.49 -39.62 -1.53
CA ASN A 694 -5.39 -38.75 -0.36
C ASN A 694 -4.10 -37.91 -0.34
N GLN A 695 -3.08 -38.24 -1.14
CA GLN A 695 -1.87 -37.42 -1.26
C GLN A 695 -2.01 -36.33 -2.32
N ILE A 696 -2.67 -36.63 -3.44
CA ILE A 696 -2.62 -35.77 -4.64
C ILE A 696 -3.92 -35.02 -4.95
N SER A 697 -5.02 -35.36 -4.28
CA SER A 697 -6.33 -34.77 -4.57
C SER A 697 -6.44 -33.27 -4.26
N HIS A 698 -7.34 -32.61 -4.97
CA HIS A 698 -7.77 -31.25 -4.71
C HIS A 698 -8.24 -31.07 -3.25
N ARG A 699 -9.05 -32.00 -2.74
CA ARG A 699 -9.51 -31.98 -1.35
C ARG A 699 -8.36 -32.12 -0.35
N SER A 700 -7.45 -33.07 -0.54
CA SER A 700 -6.29 -33.19 0.38
C SER A 700 -5.38 -31.97 0.38
N ARG A 701 -5.25 -31.28 -0.76
CA ARG A 701 -4.54 -29.99 -0.85
C ARG A 701 -5.28 -28.85 -0.13
N ALA A 702 -6.60 -28.76 -0.30
CA ALA A 702 -7.44 -27.80 0.42
C ALA A 702 -7.35 -28.03 1.94
N LEU A 703 -7.33 -29.30 2.32
CA LEU A 703 -7.21 -29.74 3.71
C LEU A 703 -5.83 -29.47 4.29
N ALA A 704 -4.75 -29.68 3.54
CA ALA A 704 -3.39 -29.31 3.95
C ALA A 704 -3.21 -27.79 4.07
N GLU A 705 -3.91 -27.01 3.25
CA GLU A 705 -3.96 -25.55 3.42
C GLU A 705 -4.78 -25.14 4.66
N LEU A 706 -5.93 -25.77 4.90
CA LEU A 706 -6.71 -25.50 6.11
C LEU A 706 -5.91 -25.88 7.37
N ALA A 707 -5.26 -27.04 7.37
CA ALA A 707 -4.36 -27.50 8.42
C ALA A 707 -3.29 -26.45 8.76
N ARG A 708 -2.56 -25.96 7.74
CA ARG A 708 -1.56 -24.88 7.91
C ARG A 708 -2.18 -23.60 8.47
N LYS A 709 -3.36 -23.21 8.00
CA LYS A 709 -4.08 -22.03 8.51
C LYS A 709 -4.52 -22.20 9.96
N LEU A 710 -4.85 -23.41 10.40
CA LEU A 710 -5.24 -23.71 11.79
C LEU A 710 -4.03 -23.86 12.72
N GLU A 711 -2.93 -24.45 12.23
CA GLU A 711 -1.64 -24.54 12.93
C GLU A 711 -1.13 -23.15 13.28
N ALA A 712 -1.15 -22.25 12.30
CA ALA A 712 -0.72 -20.87 12.48
C ALA A 712 -1.68 -20.02 13.35
N MET A 713 -2.81 -20.57 13.81
CA MET A 713 -3.67 -19.95 14.82
C MET A 713 -3.41 -20.47 16.24
N LYS A 714 -2.70 -21.59 16.39
CA LYS A 714 -2.32 -22.17 17.70
C LYS A 714 -1.04 -21.55 18.27
N GLU A 715 -0.21 -21.00 17.40
CA GLU A 715 1.05 -20.32 17.69
C GLU A 715 0.82 -18.81 17.73
#